data_AF-A0AAF0ZFS7-F1
#
_entry.id   AF-A0AAF0ZFS7-F1
#
_cell.length_a   1.000
_cell.length_b   1.000
_cell.length_c   1.000
_cell.angle_alpha   90.00
_cell.angle_beta   90.00
_cell.angle_gamma   90.00
#
_symmetry.space_group_name_H-M   'P 1'
#
loop_
_entity.id
_entity.type
_entity.pdbx_description
1 polymer ?
#
loop_
_entity_poly.entity_id
_entity_poly.type
_entity_poly.pdbx_seq_one_letter_code
_entity_poly.pdbx_strand_id
1 'polypeptide(L)'
;MVDLETVLSDLKAKEGIIANPFDDVTYGNFWFEKHHQENVDSIHQPAFQQIEYQLNLLIKDKFRQTKTILLTGDAGCGKSHLLGRLKDKLNSSAYFVYIQPIEDYRYFWRHTLQYTVTSLMQIPEGEKQSQLQLWLKSLPVLNSSDWVERLLGEKRAFIRHLKNSYPAGIVEAKKFFTALYQLTTDNYDLACEWLAGEDLDEEDLQLLGLNKSIDNERLARGILSNFGRITDATKPIIICFDQIERAFSNVFNANTIFHNERLVNFLVLISITQENWQTYKRTMVQSDLARINKNIFLDDITIEEAEKLWINRLKPLHLQCHPQPNSAIYPLEKKILADNALGERINLRNALNLGGKFFAEYIDKINKIPLPTPNKKRPDFLNKWEQVFAENQQETQKLSIILDYSDEEFLEMFRYVLECLGVENINFQFLSGKNLSKGFTFTCPKTGMKKGFIINNTRSGNSFTAFMKQCEEVINKNRCQQLILIRNVDTPKTGKGAEIYQTLFQPVSKKCIHHKLNLEDLHYLFTYKKLYKYSISGDLNVNFKPILRQELLSDMLRYKILNNCSILNSLGLVKHSPEINIFEKKLINLLQHKNATSFPEIHDNIKEDIDFCDCFIPPYFFRNIILSLYKNKSIINIVNPKDTYTQWNISLLN
;
A
#
# COMPACT_ATOMS: atom_id res chain seq x y z
N MET A 1 32.42 16.79 26.70
CA MET A 1 31.99 17.29 25.38
C MET A 1 31.42 16.10 24.66
N VAL A 2 30.17 16.18 24.24
CA VAL A 2 29.46 15.11 23.53
C VAL A 2 29.34 15.59 22.09
N ASP A 3 30.32 15.26 21.25
CA ASP A 3 30.23 15.55 19.81
C ASP A 3 29.28 14.55 19.12
N LEU A 4 29.02 14.76 17.82
CA LEU A 4 28.11 13.90 17.07
C LEU A 4 28.56 12.42 17.08
N GLU A 5 29.88 12.16 17.01
CA GLU A 5 30.42 10.79 17.07
C GLU A 5 30.12 10.12 18.41
N THR A 6 30.24 10.86 19.51
CA THR A 6 29.86 10.40 20.85
C THR A 6 28.36 10.12 20.96
N VAL A 7 27.49 11.04 20.47
CA VAL A 7 26.03 10.82 20.44
C VAL A 7 25.68 9.54 19.67
N LEU A 8 26.26 9.36 18.49
CA LEU A 8 25.98 8.21 17.63
C LEU A 8 26.49 6.90 18.23
N SER A 9 27.64 6.93 18.91
CA SER A 9 28.19 5.77 19.62
C SER A 9 27.30 5.37 20.82
N ASP A 10 26.80 6.35 21.57
CA ASP A 10 25.88 6.13 22.69
C ASP A 10 24.52 5.59 22.22
N LEU A 11 23.96 6.14 21.14
CA LEU A 11 22.74 5.61 20.52
C LEU A 11 22.94 4.17 20.06
N LYS A 12 24.06 3.87 19.39
CA LYS A 12 24.39 2.50 18.99
C LYS A 12 24.55 1.55 20.18
N ALA A 13 25.16 2.02 21.27
CA ALA A 13 25.34 1.21 22.48
C ALA A 13 24.00 0.90 23.17
N LYS A 14 23.03 1.83 23.12
CA LYS A 14 21.70 1.68 23.71
C LYS A 14 20.73 0.90 22.83
N GLU A 15 20.73 1.15 21.53
CA GLU A 15 19.70 0.69 20.58
C GLU A 15 20.20 -0.39 19.62
N GLY A 16 21.50 -0.68 19.61
CA GLY A 16 22.14 -1.68 18.76
C GLY A 16 22.35 -1.26 17.30
N ILE A 17 21.54 -0.33 16.79
CA ILE A 17 21.59 0.24 15.42
C ILE A 17 21.38 1.75 15.52
N ILE A 18 22.05 2.52 14.66
CA ILE A 18 21.81 3.95 14.50
C ILE A 18 20.79 4.12 13.37
N ALA A 19 19.60 4.63 13.69
CA ALA A 19 18.60 4.95 12.67
C ALA A 19 19.13 6.07 11.76
N ASN A 20 19.04 5.87 10.45
CA ASN A 20 19.37 6.93 9.49
C ASN A 20 18.21 7.95 9.49
N PRO A 21 18.48 9.24 9.78
CA PRO A 21 17.44 10.26 9.81
C PRO A 21 16.72 10.46 8.46
N PHE A 22 17.28 9.91 7.37
CA PHE A 22 16.73 9.98 6.03
C PHE A 22 16.08 8.68 5.52
N ASP A 23 15.95 7.61 6.32
CA ASP A 23 15.39 6.33 5.84
C ASP A 23 13.85 6.26 5.87
N ASP A 24 13.19 7.19 6.56
CA ASP A 24 11.73 7.23 6.72
C ASP A 24 11.08 8.26 5.77
N VAL A 25 11.19 7.97 4.47
CA VAL A 25 10.75 8.83 3.36
C VAL A 25 9.57 8.21 2.61
N THR A 26 8.62 7.62 3.33
CA THR A 26 7.35 7.29 2.68
C THR A 26 6.45 8.51 2.74
N TYR A 27 6.44 9.28 1.65
CA TYR A 27 5.35 10.21 1.38
C TYR A 27 4.25 9.46 0.60
N GLY A 28 3.04 9.49 1.13
CA GLY A 28 1.84 8.78 0.70
C GLY A 28 0.61 9.43 1.33
N ASN A 29 -0.15 8.67 2.14
CA ASN A 29 -1.33 9.20 2.80
C ASN A 29 -0.96 10.04 4.02
N PHE A 30 -1.19 11.35 3.89
CA PHE A 30 -0.90 12.36 4.90
C PHE A 30 -1.68 12.24 6.22
N TRP A 31 -2.54 11.24 6.38
CA TRP A 31 -3.17 10.93 7.66
C TRP A 31 -2.37 9.92 8.48
N PHE A 32 -1.51 9.11 7.85
CA PHE A 32 -0.79 8.02 8.50
C PHE A 32 0.73 8.23 8.53
N GLU A 33 1.25 9.24 7.83
CA GLU A 33 2.67 9.55 7.87
C GLU A 33 3.06 10.22 9.19
N LYS A 34 4.18 9.75 9.77
CA LYS A 34 4.70 10.25 11.05
C LYS A 34 5.51 11.56 10.91
N HIS A 35 5.85 11.99 9.69
CA HIS A 35 6.84 13.05 9.42
C HIS A 35 6.31 14.43 9.04
N HIS A 36 5.02 14.71 9.25
CA HIS A 36 4.43 16.02 8.89
C HIS A 36 5.04 17.22 9.62
N GLN A 37 5.62 17.00 10.80
CA GLN A 37 6.18 18.07 11.64
C GLN A 37 7.52 18.63 11.12
N GLU A 38 8.08 18.09 10.03
CA GLU A 38 9.36 18.50 9.45
C GLU A 38 9.23 19.21 8.08
N ASN A 39 8.02 19.67 7.73
CA ASN A 39 7.75 20.37 6.46
C ASN A 39 8.58 21.64 6.27
N VAL A 40 9.20 21.80 5.10
CA VAL A 40 9.92 23.02 4.71
C VAL A 40 8.97 23.95 3.97
N ASP A 41 8.57 25.05 4.64
CA ASP A 41 7.55 25.98 4.12
C ASP A 41 7.91 26.68 2.80
N SER A 42 9.19 26.75 2.41
CA SER A 42 9.54 27.31 1.10
C SER A 42 9.21 26.36 -0.07
N ILE A 43 9.26 25.04 0.15
CA ILE A 43 9.04 24.05 -0.90
C ILE A 43 7.63 24.19 -1.48
N HIS A 44 7.58 24.35 -2.81
CA HIS A 44 6.35 24.51 -3.59
C HIS A 44 5.44 25.64 -3.10
N GLN A 45 6.01 26.67 -2.45
CA GLN A 45 5.24 27.79 -1.92
C GLN A 45 4.33 28.48 -2.96
N PRO A 46 4.76 28.72 -4.22
CA PRO A 46 3.87 29.28 -5.23
C PRO A 46 2.67 28.38 -5.55
N ALA A 47 2.87 27.05 -5.55
CA ALA A 47 1.80 26.09 -5.79
C ALA A 47 0.83 26.04 -4.60
N PHE A 48 1.34 26.04 -3.37
CA PHE A 48 0.52 26.16 -2.15
C PHE A 48 -0.39 27.38 -2.21
N GLN A 49 0.17 28.56 -2.49
CA GLN A 49 -0.59 29.82 -2.58
C GLN A 49 -1.67 29.80 -3.66
N GLN A 50 -1.40 29.15 -4.80
CA GLN A 50 -2.39 29.00 -5.86
C GLN A 50 -3.55 28.09 -5.44
N ILE A 51 -3.27 27.00 -4.72
CA ILE A 51 -4.31 26.09 -4.20
C ILE A 51 -5.14 26.78 -3.13
N GLU A 52 -4.50 27.47 -2.18
CA GLU A 52 -5.17 28.28 -1.17
C GLU A 52 -6.05 29.37 -1.81
N TYR A 53 -5.57 30.03 -2.87
CA TYR A 53 -6.36 30.99 -3.62
C TYR A 53 -7.61 30.36 -4.25
N GLN A 54 -7.50 29.17 -4.86
CA GLN A 54 -8.68 28.46 -5.40
C GLN A 54 -9.66 28.04 -4.30
N LEU A 55 -9.17 27.59 -3.14
CA LEU A 55 -10.01 27.31 -1.97
C LEU A 55 -10.78 28.56 -1.52
N ASN A 56 -10.09 29.70 -1.43
CA ASN A 56 -10.72 30.97 -1.06
C ASN A 56 -11.76 31.42 -2.10
N LEU A 57 -11.51 31.21 -3.39
CA LEU A 57 -12.51 31.45 -4.43
C LEU A 57 -13.73 30.52 -4.28
N LEU A 58 -13.54 29.26 -3.92
CA LEU A 58 -14.63 28.32 -3.65
C LEU A 58 -15.46 28.79 -2.45
N ILE A 59 -14.81 29.20 -1.35
CA ILE A 59 -15.48 29.67 -0.13
C ILE A 59 -16.30 30.94 -0.38
N LYS A 60 -15.80 31.86 -1.20
CA LYS A 60 -16.46 33.13 -1.54
C LYS A 60 -17.54 32.97 -2.62
N ASP A 61 -17.54 31.88 -3.37
CA ASP A 61 -18.57 31.63 -4.38
C ASP A 61 -19.93 31.39 -3.72
N LYS A 62 -20.91 32.21 -4.06
CA LYS A 62 -22.30 32.10 -3.59
C LYS A 62 -22.90 30.72 -3.87
N PHE A 63 -22.51 30.09 -4.98
CA PHE A 63 -23.01 28.79 -5.37
C PHE A 63 -22.11 27.63 -4.93
N ARG A 64 -20.97 27.93 -4.28
CA ARG A 64 -19.96 26.96 -3.84
C ARG A 64 -19.64 25.92 -4.92
N GLN A 65 -19.55 26.32 -6.19
CA GLN A 65 -19.36 25.37 -7.29
C GLN A 65 -18.02 24.65 -7.15
N THR A 66 -18.06 23.32 -7.26
CA THR A 66 -16.86 22.47 -7.19
C THR A 66 -15.75 23.01 -8.08
N LYS A 67 -14.52 23.04 -7.56
CA LYS A 67 -13.33 23.41 -8.32
C LYS A 67 -12.39 22.22 -8.42
N THR A 68 -11.69 22.11 -9.53
CA THR A 68 -10.73 21.04 -9.79
C THR A 68 -9.38 21.63 -10.16
N ILE A 69 -8.34 21.15 -9.47
CA ILE A 69 -6.95 21.48 -9.74
C ILE A 69 -6.24 20.21 -10.19
N LEU A 70 -5.58 20.29 -11.33
CA LEU A 70 -4.63 19.28 -11.77
C LEU A 70 -3.24 19.67 -11.28
N LEU A 71 -2.64 18.80 -10.49
CA LEU A 71 -1.28 18.92 -9.97
C LEU A 71 -0.37 17.98 -10.76
N THR A 72 0.53 18.54 -11.57
CA THR A 72 1.50 17.77 -12.35
C THR A 72 2.93 18.01 -11.87
N GLY A 73 3.83 17.08 -12.18
CA GLY A 73 5.25 17.18 -11.86
C GLY A 73 5.91 15.81 -11.88
N ASP A 74 7.23 15.76 -11.95
CA ASP A 74 7.96 14.50 -12.10
C ASP A 74 7.85 13.61 -10.85
N ALA A 75 8.16 12.32 -11.00
CA ALA A 75 8.20 11.41 -9.87
C ALA A 75 9.17 11.93 -8.80
N GLY A 76 8.78 11.87 -7.52
CA GLY A 76 9.63 12.33 -6.42
C GLY A 76 9.78 13.85 -6.26
N CYS A 77 9.14 14.70 -7.08
CA CYS A 77 9.31 16.16 -6.98
C CYS A 77 8.70 16.79 -5.72
N GLY A 78 7.87 16.06 -4.95
CA GLY A 78 7.26 16.54 -3.70
C GLY A 78 5.76 16.82 -3.76
N LYS A 79 5.01 16.17 -4.66
CA LYS A 79 3.53 16.26 -4.71
C LYS A 79 2.89 15.87 -3.37
N SER A 80 3.21 14.69 -2.84
CA SER A 80 2.66 14.22 -1.56
C SER A 80 3.12 15.08 -0.36
N HIS A 81 4.36 15.61 -0.39
CA HIS A 81 4.80 16.64 0.58
C HIS A 81 3.92 17.90 0.54
N LEU A 82 3.59 18.41 -0.66
CA LEU A 82 2.66 19.54 -0.80
C LEU A 82 1.27 19.20 -0.27
N LEU A 83 0.75 17.98 -0.52
CA LEU A 83 -0.56 17.55 -0.01
C LEU A 83 -0.60 17.52 1.52
N GLY A 84 0.42 16.94 2.17
CA GLY A 84 0.53 16.95 3.63
C GLY A 84 0.59 18.37 4.20
N ARG A 85 1.38 19.24 3.57
CA ARG A 85 1.49 20.64 3.97
C ARG A 85 0.17 21.42 3.82
N LEU A 86 -0.58 21.18 2.74
CA LEU A 86 -1.92 21.75 2.56
C LEU A 86 -2.85 21.32 3.69
N LYS A 87 -2.83 20.02 4.04
CA LYS A 87 -3.60 19.50 5.17
C LYS A 87 -3.22 20.21 6.46
N ASP A 88 -1.94 20.28 6.80
CA ASP A 88 -1.48 20.91 8.05
C ASP A 88 -1.92 22.38 8.16
N LYS A 89 -1.70 23.16 7.10
CA LYS A 89 -1.89 24.62 7.15
C LYS A 89 -3.33 25.05 6.91
N LEU A 90 -4.16 24.24 6.26
CA LEU A 90 -5.53 24.63 5.86
C LEU A 90 -6.62 23.82 6.56
N ASN A 91 -6.31 22.94 7.51
CA ASN A 91 -7.29 22.19 8.33
C ASN A 91 -8.31 23.10 9.04
N SER A 92 -7.92 24.35 9.38
CA SER A 92 -8.86 25.33 9.94
C SER A 92 -9.90 25.80 8.92
N SER A 93 -9.61 25.69 7.63
CA SER A 93 -10.38 26.28 6.53
C SER A 93 -11.10 25.24 5.66
N ALA A 94 -10.70 23.97 5.72
CA ALA A 94 -11.29 22.87 4.94
C ALA A 94 -11.14 21.51 5.65
N TYR A 95 -11.95 20.54 5.23
CA TYR A 95 -11.77 19.13 5.58
C TYR A 95 -10.97 18.41 4.50
N PHE A 96 -10.06 17.51 4.89
CA PHE A 96 -9.12 16.86 3.99
C PHE A 96 -9.42 15.37 3.82
N VAL A 97 -9.49 14.97 2.56
CA VAL A 97 -9.73 13.59 2.13
C VAL A 97 -8.58 13.14 1.24
N TYR A 98 -7.93 12.03 1.61
CA TYR A 98 -6.90 11.40 0.80
C TYR A 98 -7.44 10.10 0.20
N ILE A 99 -7.50 10.02 -1.12
CA ILE A 99 -7.89 8.81 -1.84
C ILE A 99 -6.62 8.05 -2.21
N GLN A 100 -6.44 6.86 -1.62
CA GLN A 100 -5.31 5.98 -1.92
C GLN A 100 -5.32 5.52 -3.39
N PRO A 101 -4.15 5.11 -3.94
CA PRO A 101 -4.05 4.53 -5.27
C PRO A 101 -5.06 3.38 -5.44
N ILE A 102 -5.84 3.44 -6.52
CA ILE A 102 -6.91 2.49 -6.78
C ILE A 102 -6.33 1.27 -7.53
N GLU A 103 -6.48 0.09 -6.93
CA GLU A 103 -6.01 -1.16 -7.53
C GLU A 103 -7.06 -1.79 -8.48
N ASP A 104 -8.33 -1.80 -8.07
CA ASP A 104 -9.45 -2.33 -8.88
C ASP A 104 -10.47 -1.23 -9.21
N TYR A 105 -10.40 -0.74 -10.45
CA TYR A 105 -11.26 0.34 -10.94
C TYR A 105 -12.74 -0.04 -11.04
N ARG A 106 -13.12 -1.32 -10.92
CA ARG A 106 -14.52 -1.76 -10.91
C ARG A 106 -15.27 -1.36 -9.63
N TYR A 107 -14.53 -1.07 -8.56
CA TYR A 107 -15.05 -0.65 -7.26
C TYR A 107 -14.68 0.80 -6.92
N PHE A 108 -14.49 1.62 -7.96
CA PHE A 108 -14.01 2.99 -7.84
C PHE A 108 -14.81 3.84 -6.83
N TRP A 109 -16.13 3.81 -6.90
CA TRP A 109 -17.00 4.62 -6.05
C TRP A 109 -17.04 4.10 -4.62
N ARG A 110 -17.03 2.77 -4.42
CA ARG A 110 -16.91 2.18 -3.08
C ARG A 110 -15.58 2.56 -2.44
N HIS A 111 -14.47 2.42 -3.18
CA HIS A 111 -13.14 2.84 -2.72
C HIS A 111 -13.10 4.33 -2.39
N THR A 112 -13.60 5.18 -3.29
CA THR A 112 -13.63 6.64 -3.06
C THR A 112 -14.48 7.01 -1.84
N LEU A 113 -15.65 6.37 -1.65
CA LEU A 113 -16.51 6.58 -0.48
C LEU A 113 -15.80 6.15 0.81
N GLN A 114 -15.24 4.94 0.84
CA GLN A 114 -14.53 4.40 1.98
C GLN A 114 -13.42 5.36 2.43
N TYR A 115 -12.51 5.73 1.52
CA TYR A 115 -11.41 6.64 1.84
C TYR A 115 -11.88 8.07 2.17
N THR A 116 -13.01 8.52 1.63
CA THR A 116 -13.63 9.78 2.03
C THR A 116 -14.02 9.73 3.51
N VAL A 117 -14.77 8.70 3.91
CA VAL A 117 -15.24 8.59 5.31
C VAL A 117 -14.08 8.30 6.26
N THR A 118 -13.17 7.38 5.92
CA THR A 118 -11.98 7.08 6.75
C THR A 118 -11.09 8.32 6.95
N SER A 119 -10.96 9.18 5.94
CA SER A 119 -10.26 10.45 6.08
C SER A 119 -11.03 11.42 6.99
N LEU A 120 -12.36 11.51 6.83
CA LEU A 120 -13.19 12.36 7.68
C LEU A 120 -13.24 11.87 9.14
N MET A 121 -13.00 10.58 9.40
CA MET A 121 -12.88 10.04 10.75
C MET A 121 -11.61 10.50 11.48
N GLN A 122 -10.61 11.02 10.76
CA GLN A 122 -9.38 11.52 11.36
C GLN A 122 -9.63 12.80 12.18
N ILE A 123 -8.84 12.96 13.25
CA ILE A 123 -8.88 14.15 14.12
C ILE A 123 -7.82 15.13 13.62
N PRO A 124 -8.19 16.34 13.16
CA PRO A 124 -7.22 17.36 12.79
C PRO A 124 -6.33 17.78 13.97
N GLU A 125 -5.11 18.20 13.69
CA GLU A 125 -4.20 18.71 14.72
C GLU A 125 -4.83 19.90 15.45
N GLY A 126 -4.79 19.88 16.78
CA GLY A 126 -5.39 20.91 17.64
C GLY A 126 -6.89 20.72 17.92
N GLU A 127 -7.57 19.79 17.25
CA GLU A 127 -8.99 19.49 17.48
C GLU A 127 -9.17 18.31 18.44
N LYS A 128 -10.34 18.24 19.08
CA LYS A 128 -10.73 17.10 19.96
C LYS A 128 -11.67 16.10 19.28
N GLN A 129 -12.16 16.44 18.09
CA GLN A 129 -13.21 15.72 17.39
C GLN A 129 -12.78 15.41 15.97
N SER A 130 -13.34 14.36 15.39
CA SER A 130 -13.08 14.02 13.99
C SER A 130 -13.61 15.09 13.04
N GLN A 131 -13.04 15.17 11.84
CA GLN A 131 -13.56 16.05 10.80
C GLN A 131 -15.03 15.76 10.49
N LEU A 132 -15.46 14.50 10.56
CA LEU A 132 -16.84 14.08 10.34
C LEU A 132 -17.78 14.68 11.40
N GLN A 133 -17.38 14.67 12.67
CA GLN A 133 -18.15 15.28 13.76
C GLN A 133 -18.18 16.80 13.63
N LEU A 134 -17.04 17.43 13.34
CA LEU A 134 -16.96 18.88 13.09
C LEU A 134 -17.82 19.28 11.90
N TRP A 135 -17.79 18.49 10.83
CA TRP A 135 -18.60 18.67 9.64
C TRP A 135 -20.09 18.58 9.98
N LEU A 136 -20.51 17.52 10.67
CA LEU A 136 -21.90 17.33 11.09
C LEU A 136 -22.39 18.51 11.93
N LYS A 137 -21.60 18.93 12.93
CA LYS A 137 -21.93 20.09 13.78
C LYS A 137 -22.00 21.40 13.01
N SER A 138 -21.27 21.53 11.91
CA SER A 138 -21.25 22.76 11.10
C SER A 138 -22.47 22.91 10.18
N LEU A 139 -23.31 21.89 10.03
CA LEU A 139 -24.51 21.96 9.19
C LEU A 139 -25.49 23.02 9.72
N PRO A 140 -25.94 24.01 8.90
CA PRO A 140 -26.82 25.09 9.36
C PRO A 140 -28.10 24.61 10.03
N VAL A 141 -28.64 23.51 9.51
CA VAL A 141 -29.84 22.84 10.01
C VAL A 141 -29.70 22.36 11.46
N LEU A 142 -28.46 22.20 11.93
CA LEU A 142 -28.08 21.79 13.29
C LEU A 142 -27.44 22.93 14.10
N ASN A 143 -27.37 24.17 13.60
CA ASN A 143 -26.66 25.28 14.30
C ASN A 143 -27.54 26.10 15.25
N SER A 144 -28.85 25.83 15.39
CA SER A 144 -29.68 26.50 16.38
C SER A 144 -29.58 25.79 17.74
N SER A 145 -28.96 26.46 18.71
CA SER A 145 -28.71 25.95 20.08
C SER A 145 -29.96 25.35 20.75
N ASP A 146 -31.13 25.95 20.56
CA ASP A 146 -32.40 25.50 21.13
C ASP A 146 -32.94 24.20 20.49
N TRP A 147 -32.48 23.85 19.29
CA TRP A 147 -32.98 22.72 18.51
C TRP A 147 -32.10 21.49 18.59
N VAL A 148 -30.79 21.67 18.77
CA VAL A 148 -29.82 20.58 18.93
C VAL A 148 -30.16 19.73 20.16
N GLU A 149 -30.35 20.36 21.32
CA GLU A 149 -30.71 19.64 22.55
C GLU A 149 -32.08 18.93 22.45
N ARG A 150 -33.03 19.51 21.71
CA ARG A 150 -34.37 18.94 21.52
C ARG A 150 -34.41 17.76 20.54
N LEU A 151 -33.55 17.76 19.52
CA LEU A 151 -33.56 16.74 18.45
C LEU A 151 -32.56 15.60 18.67
N LEU A 152 -31.47 15.82 19.42
CA LEU A 152 -30.44 14.81 19.69
C LEU A 152 -30.95 13.61 20.51
N GLY A 153 -32.13 13.70 21.13
CA GLY A 153 -32.80 12.57 21.79
C GLY A 153 -33.88 11.85 20.95
N GLU A 154 -34.33 12.45 19.85
CA GLU A 154 -35.45 11.92 19.04
C GLU A 154 -35.05 11.69 17.57
N LYS A 155 -34.54 10.48 17.29
CA LYS A 155 -34.20 10.00 15.93
C LYS A 155 -35.22 10.40 14.84
N ARG A 156 -36.51 10.25 15.13
CA ARG A 156 -37.58 10.55 14.16
C ARG A 156 -37.71 12.04 13.86
N ALA A 157 -37.50 12.89 14.85
CA ALA A 157 -37.55 14.33 14.67
C ALA A 157 -36.31 14.82 13.91
N PHE A 158 -35.12 14.31 14.24
CA PHE A 158 -33.86 14.59 13.54
C PHE A 158 -33.96 14.27 12.04
N ILE A 159 -34.37 13.03 11.69
CA ILE A 159 -34.50 12.61 10.30
C ILE A 159 -35.52 13.46 9.55
N ARG A 160 -36.67 13.79 10.19
CA ARG A 160 -37.72 14.60 9.57
C ARG A 160 -37.22 16.01 9.26
N HIS A 161 -36.50 16.62 10.20
CA HIS A 161 -35.93 17.95 10.05
C HIS A 161 -34.95 18.03 8.88
N LEU A 162 -34.03 17.06 8.78
CA LEU A 162 -33.10 16.96 7.64
C LEU A 162 -33.81 16.72 6.31
N LYS A 163 -34.83 15.85 6.27
CA LYS A 163 -35.62 15.63 5.05
C LYS A 163 -36.39 16.87 4.61
N ASN A 164 -36.86 17.68 5.54
CA ASN A 164 -37.56 18.93 5.21
C ASN A 164 -36.58 20.00 4.69
N SER A 165 -35.37 20.04 5.25
CA SER A 165 -34.33 20.98 4.84
C SER A 165 -33.70 20.60 3.50
N TYR A 166 -33.65 19.31 3.18
CA TYR A 166 -33.11 18.75 1.94
C TYR A 166 -34.14 17.84 1.25
N PRO A 167 -35.21 18.40 0.66
CA PRO A 167 -36.38 17.63 0.20
C PRO A 167 -36.14 16.80 -1.07
N ALA A 168 -35.08 17.10 -1.85
CA ALA A 168 -34.81 16.44 -3.13
C ALA A 168 -33.33 16.13 -3.30
N GLY A 169 -33.01 15.17 -4.16
CA GLY A 169 -31.64 14.85 -4.55
C GLY A 169 -30.87 13.97 -3.56
N ILE A 170 -31.35 13.70 -2.35
CA ILE A 170 -30.63 12.83 -1.40
C ILE A 170 -30.91 11.35 -1.69
N VAL A 171 -29.87 10.58 -2.02
CA VAL A 171 -29.96 9.13 -2.26
C VAL A 171 -30.12 8.40 -0.93
N GLU A 172 -31.06 7.46 -0.84
CA GLU A 172 -31.33 6.70 0.40
C GLU A 172 -31.51 7.61 1.64
N ALA A 173 -32.15 8.78 1.48
CA ALA A 173 -32.22 9.84 2.49
C ALA A 173 -32.55 9.37 3.91
N LYS A 174 -33.50 8.44 4.06
CA LYS A 174 -33.85 7.88 5.38
C LYS A 174 -32.66 7.15 6.02
N LYS A 175 -31.92 6.33 5.26
CA LYS A 175 -30.75 5.60 5.76
C LYS A 175 -29.59 6.53 6.03
N PHE A 176 -29.29 7.42 5.07
CA PHE A 176 -28.23 8.41 5.21
C PHE A 176 -28.41 9.29 6.46
N PHE A 177 -29.59 9.88 6.65
CA PHE A 177 -29.87 10.69 7.85
C PHE A 177 -30.01 9.86 9.12
N THR A 178 -30.35 8.57 9.03
CA THR A 178 -30.25 7.66 10.17
C THR A 178 -28.80 7.47 10.59
N ALA A 179 -27.88 7.25 9.64
CA ALA A 179 -26.46 7.14 9.94
C ALA A 179 -25.91 8.46 10.54
N LEU A 180 -26.28 9.62 9.98
CA LEU A 180 -25.90 10.92 10.57
C LEU A 180 -26.42 11.12 11.99
N TYR A 181 -27.62 10.65 12.32
CA TYR A 181 -28.12 10.66 13.69
C TYR A 181 -27.25 9.79 14.61
N GLN A 182 -26.86 8.60 14.16
CA GLN A 182 -26.05 7.67 14.96
C GLN A 182 -24.62 8.17 15.20
N LEU A 183 -24.11 9.11 14.39
CA LEU A 183 -22.86 9.83 14.69
C LEU A 183 -22.95 10.71 15.96
N THR A 184 -24.15 10.92 16.49
CA THR A 184 -24.38 11.73 17.70
C THR A 184 -24.71 10.89 18.94
N THR A 185 -24.67 9.56 18.80
CA THR A 185 -24.97 8.59 19.87
C THR A 185 -23.73 7.74 20.18
N ASP A 186 -23.88 6.77 21.09
CA ASP A 186 -22.82 5.80 21.41
C ASP A 186 -22.51 4.82 20.24
N ASN A 187 -23.26 4.89 19.14
CA ASN A 187 -23.05 4.09 17.93
C ASN A 187 -22.14 4.77 16.89
N TYR A 188 -21.32 5.74 17.31
CA TYR A 188 -20.51 6.57 16.41
C TYR A 188 -19.64 5.74 15.46
N ASP A 189 -18.89 4.76 15.97
CA ASP A 189 -17.96 3.94 15.18
C ASP A 189 -18.72 3.12 14.13
N LEU A 190 -19.80 2.46 14.55
CA LEU A 190 -20.62 1.64 13.67
C LEU A 190 -21.32 2.46 12.57
N ALA A 191 -21.72 3.69 12.89
CA ALA A 191 -22.26 4.63 11.91
C ALA A 191 -21.21 5.06 10.89
N CYS A 192 -19.96 5.23 11.32
CA CYS A 192 -18.83 5.50 10.42
C CYS A 192 -18.58 4.33 9.47
N GLU A 193 -18.58 3.08 9.97
CA GLU A 193 -18.43 1.88 9.14
C GLU A 193 -19.52 1.79 8.06
N TRP A 194 -20.79 2.03 8.42
CA TRP A 194 -21.87 2.06 7.43
C TRP A 194 -21.67 3.15 6.37
N LEU A 195 -21.28 4.36 6.79
CA LEU A 195 -21.04 5.48 5.88
C LEU A 195 -19.85 5.22 4.95
N ALA A 196 -18.81 4.55 5.43
CA ALA A 196 -17.65 4.13 4.64
C ALA A 196 -18.00 3.03 3.62
N GLY A 197 -19.17 2.41 3.74
CA GLY A 197 -19.64 1.35 2.84
C GLY A 197 -19.09 -0.03 3.20
N GLU A 198 -18.74 -0.22 4.48
CA GLU A 198 -18.46 -1.54 5.05
C GLU A 198 -19.71 -2.42 5.03
N ASP A 199 -19.49 -3.73 4.93
CA ASP A 199 -20.58 -4.71 4.94
C ASP A 199 -20.94 -5.09 6.37
N LEU A 200 -21.84 -4.31 6.97
CA LEU A 200 -22.37 -4.57 8.31
C LEU A 200 -23.32 -5.78 8.33
N ASP A 201 -23.32 -6.51 9.45
CA ASP A 201 -24.26 -7.62 9.65
C ASP A 201 -25.66 -7.16 10.08
N GLU A 202 -26.60 -8.11 10.18
CA GLU A 202 -27.99 -7.79 10.50
C GLU A 202 -28.18 -7.24 11.92
N GLU A 203 -27.34 -7.64 12.88
CA GLU A 203 -27.42 -7.17 14.26
C GLU A 203 -26.96 -5.72 14.35
N ASP A 204 -25.80 -5.41 13.74
CA ASP A 204 -25.26 -4.07 13.64
C ASP A 204 -26.18 -3.11 12.86
N LEU A 205 -26.75 -3.58 11.75
CA LEU A 205 -27.75 -2.81 11.01
C LEU A 205 -28.99 -2.53 11.87
N GLN A 206 -29.46 -3.51 12.65
CA GLN A 206 -30.57 -3.31 13.57
C GLN A 206 -30.24 -2.30 14.68
N LEU A 207 -29.02 -2.35 15.24
CA LEU A 207 -28.53 -1.38 16.24
C LEU A 207 -28.54 0.05 15.68
N LEU A 208 -28.09 0.24 14.43
CA LEU A 208 -28.19 1.53 13.74
C LEU A 208 -29.64 1.89 13.37
N GLY A 209 -30.55 0.92 13.35
CA GLY A 209 -31.91 1.02 12.81
C GLY A 209 -31.92 1.25 11.30
N LEU A 210 -31.00 0.55 10.63
CA LEU A 210 -30.85 0.38 9.19
C LEU A 210 -31.23 -1.06 8.82
N ASN A 211 -31.37 -1.34 7.53
CA ASN A 211 -31.75 -2.67 7.05
C ASN A 211 -30.93 -3.15 5.86
N LYS A 212 -29.92 -2.38 5.44
CA LYS A 212 -29.05 -2.73 4.31
C LYS A 212 -27.76 -1.90 4.31
N SER A 213 -26.63 -2.56 4.06
CA SER A 213 -25.32 -1.96 3.77
C SER A 213 -25.22 -1.40 2.34
N ILE A 214 -24.17 -0.64 2.06
CA ILE A 214 -23.90 -0.06 0.73
C ILE A 214 -23.17 -1.11 -0.14
N ASP A 215 -23.92 -1.83 -0.96
CA ASP A 215 -23.44 -3.04 -1.64
C ASP A 215 -23.08 -2.87 -3.12
N ASN A 216 -23.15 -1.66 -3.68
CA ASN A 216 -22.87 -1.41 -5.09
C ASN A 216 -22.37 0.01 -5.39
N GLU A 217 -21.70 0.17 -6.53
CA GLU A 217 -21.11 1.43 -7.01
C GLU A 217 -22.12 2.57 -7.14
N ARG A 218 -23.36 2.29 -7.56
CA ARG A 218 -24.40 3.30 -7.73
C ARG A 218 -24.80 3.89 -6.37
N LEU A 219 -24.99 3.04 -5.36
CA LEU A 219 -25.28 3.48 -4.00
C LEU A 219 -24.09 4.21 -3.40
N ALA A 220 -22.87 3.70 -3.55
CA ALA A 220 -21.66 4.35 -3.04
C ALA A 220 -21.49 5.76 -3.62
N ARG A 221 -21.63 5.91 -4.95
CA ARG A 221 -21.66 7.21 -5.61
C ARG A 221 -22.76 8.11 -5.04
N GLY A 222 -23.97 7.57 -4.88
CA GLY A 222 -25.10 8.31 -4.35
C GLY A 222 -24.89 8.83 -2.93
N ILE A 223 -24.32 8.01 -2.04
CA ILE A 223 -23.99 8.40 -0.66
C ILE A 223 -22.86 9.42 -0.64
N LEU A 224 -21.81 9.24 -1.45
CA LEU A 224 -20.75 10.24 -1.61
C LEU A 224 -21.32 11.59 -2.09
N SER A 225 -22.21 11.57 -3.10
CA SER A 225 -22.91 12.76 -3.59
C SER A 225 -23.76 13.43 -2.51
N ASN A 226 -24.30 12.69 -1.53
CA ASN A 226 -25.08 13.29 -0.45
C ASN A 226 -24.25 14.26 0.39
N PHE A 227 -22.97 13.96 0.66
CA PHE A 227 -22.09 14.91 1.35
C PHE A 227 -22.07 16.25 0.62
N GLY A 228 -21.81 16.25 -0.70
CA GLY A 228 -21.82 17.46 -1.52
C GLY A 228 -23.17 18.16 -1.68
N ARG A 229 -24.29 17.51 -1.33
CA ARG A 229 -25.64 18.07 -1.42
C ARG A 229 -26.08 18.77 -0.14
N ILE A 230 -25.41 18.51 0.98
CA ILE A 230 -25.75 19.10 2.29
C ILE A 230 -24.60 19.93 2.89
N THR A 231 -23.53 20.17 2.13
CA THR A 231 -22.33 20.92 2.56
C THR A 231 -22.37 22.42 2.25
N ASP A 232 -23.48 22.97 1.75
CA ASP A 232 -23.55 24.33 1.18
C ASP A 232 -23.03 25.46 2.11
N ALA A 233 -23.10 25.28 3.43
CA ALA A 233 -22.57 26.24 4.40
C ALA A 233 -21.44 25.70 5.29
N THR A 234 -20.96 24.48 5.06
CA THR A 234 -19.84 23.92 5.83
C THR A 234 -18.50 24.44 5.30
N LYS A 235 -17.41 24.12 6.00
CA LYS A 235 -16.08 24.17 5.38
C LYS A 235 -16.05 23.27 4.14
N PRO A 236 -15.34 23.65 3.06
CA PRO A 236 -15.20 22.80 1.89
C PRO A 236 -14.50 21.48 2.22
N ILE A 237 -14.76 20.44 1.43
CA ILE A 237 -14.01 19.19 1.47
C ILE A 237 -13.00 19.19 0.31
N ILE A 238 -11.72 19.04 0.63
CA ILE A 238 -10.63 18.87 -0.34
C ILE A 238 -10.41 17.39 -0.57
N ILE A 239 -10.73 16.90 -1.77
CA ILE A 239 -10.54 15.50 -2.16
C ILE A 239 -9.26 15.40 -2.97
N CYS A 240 -8.25 14.74 -2.41
CA CYS A 240 -6.95 14.52 -3.03
C CYS A 240 -6.92 13.12 -3.65
N PHE A 241 -6.96 13.04 -4.97
CA PHE A 241 -6.63 11.83 -5.70
C PHE A 241 -5.13 11.84 -6.00
N ASP A 242 -4.36 11.04 -5.27
CA ASP A 242 -2.91 10.89 -5.49
C ASP A 242 -2.60 9.61 -6.27
N GLN A 243 -1.56 9.65 -7.10
CA GLN A 243 -1.07 8.51 -7.90
C GLN A 243 -2.20 7.76 -8.64
N ILE A 244 -2.92 8.48 -9.50
CA ILE A 244 -4.13 7.99 -10.17
C ILE A 244 -3.85 7.15 -11.43
N GLU A 245 -2.61 6.79 -11.72
CA GLU A 245 -2.18 6.23 -13.01
C GLU A 245 -3.03 5.04 -13.47
N ARG A 246 -3.44 4.17 -12.54
CA ARG A 246 -4.24 2.97 -12.84
C ARG A 246 -5.73 3.23 -13.01
N ALA A 247 -6.25 4.31 -12.46
CA ALA A 247 -7.68 4.64 -12.44
C ALA A 247 -7.98 6.01 -13.06
N PHE A 248 -7.09 6.49 -13.93
CA PHE A 248 -7.15 7.82 -14.54
C PHE A 248 -8.54 8.14 -15.11
N SER A 249 -9.04 7.30 -16.02
CA SER A 249 -10.33 7.51 -16.68
C SER A 249 -11.49 7.59 -15.68
N ASN A 250 -11.43 6.80 -14.60
CA ASN A 250 -12.44 6.80 -13.56
C ASN A 250 -12.41 8.09 -12.75
N VAL A 251 -11.22 8.58 -12.38
CA VAL A 251 -11.06 9.85 -11.63
C VAL A 251 -11.58 11.04 -12.45
N PHE A 252 -11.26 11.12 -13.73
CA PHE A 252 -11.76 12.21 -14.58
C PHE A 252 -13.25 12.10 -14.88
N ASN A 253 -13.79 10.89 -15.04
CA ASN A 253 -15.23 10.68 -15.13
C ASN A 253 -15.93 11.08 -13.83
N ALA A 254 -15.36 10.73 -12.68
CA ALA A 254 -15.87 11.15 -11.37
C ALA A 254 -15.87 12.66 -11.22
N ASN A 255 -14.78 13.33 -11.62
CA ASN A 255 -14.70 14.78 -11.69
C ASN A 255 -15.83 15.33 -12.57
N THR A 256 -16.04 14.76 -13.75
CA THR A 256 -17.14 15.12 -14.65
C THR A 256 -18.51 14.97 -14.00
N ILE A 257 -18.74 13.90 -13.23
CA ILE A 257 -19.97 13.68 -12.49
C ILE A 257 -20.13 14.73 -11.37
N PHE A 258 -19.09 15.07 -10.62
CA PHE A 258 -19.14 16.09 -9.57
C PHE A 258 -19.59 17.44 -10.11
N HIS A 259 -19.05 17.85 -11.26
CA HIS A 259 -19.45 19.08 -11.94
C HIS A 259 -20.86 18.99 -12.55
N ASN A 260 -21.21 17.88 -13.20
CA ASN A 260 -22.50 17.73 -13.89
C ASN A 260 -23.69 17.58 -12.92
N GLU A 261 -23.52 16.81 -11.85
CA GLU A 261 -24.52 16.66 -10.78
C GLU A 261 -24.58 17.91 -9.88
N ARG A 262 -23.75 18.93 -10.16
CA ARG A 262 -23.62 20.17 -9.39
C ARG A 262 -23.44 19.90 -7.91
N LEU A 263 -22.55 18.96 -7.59
CA LEU A 263 -22.09 18.80 -6.21
C LEU A 263 -21.36 20.09 -5.82
N VAL A 264 -21.63 20.59 -4.62
CA VAL A 264 -21.09 21.86 -4.16
C VAL A 264 -20.11 21.64 -3.02
N ASN A 265 -19.28 22.65 -2.81
CA ASN A 265 -18.34 22.78 -1.71
C ASN A 265 -17.21 21.73 -1.71
N PHE A 266 -16.82 21.24 -2.90
CA PHE A 266 -15.62 20.40 -3.08
C PHE A 266 -14.49 21.16 -3.78
N LEU A 267 -13.27 20.92 -3.32
CA LEU A 267 -12.05 21.20 -4.09
C LEU A 267 -11.37 19.88 -4.43
N VAL A 268 -11.39 19.50 -5.70
CA VAL A 268 -10.79 18.25 -6.18
C VAL A 268 -9.35 18.52 -6.59
N LEU A 269 -8.39 17.87 -5.93
CA LEU A 269 -6.99 17.87 -6.31
C LEU A 269 -6.66 16.53 -6.99
N ILE A 270 -6.22 16.58 -8.25
CA ILE A 270 -5.82 15.39 -9.01
C ILE A 270 -4.31 15.47 -9.22
N SER A 271 -3.55 14.58 -8.58
CA SER A 271 -2.09 14.48 -8.70
C SER A 271 -1.70 13.40 -9.71
N ILE A 272 -0.86 13.76 -10.68
CA ILE A 272 -0.38 12.86 -11.74
C ILE A 272 1.03 13.26 -12.18
N THR A 273 1.84 12.30 -12.67
CA THR A 273 3.14 12.65 -13.25
C THR A 273 3.00 13.46 -14.55
N GLN A 274 4.00 14.28 -14.86
CA GLN A 274 4.00 15.08 -16.09
C GLN A 274 3.97 14.20 -17.35
N GLU A 275 4.75 13.12 -17.38
CA GLU A 275 4.78 12.15 -18.49
C GLU A 275 3.40 11.53 -18.74
N ASN A 276 2.76 11.04 -17.67
CA ASN A 276 1.44 10.43 -17.76
C ASN A 276 0.39 11.45 -18.21
N TRP A 277 0.43 12.67 -17.66
CA TRP A 277 -0.46 13.73 -18.11
C TRP A 277 -0.35 14.03 -19.61
N GLN A 278 0.88 14.17 -20.14
CA GLN A 278 1.08 14.43 -21.57
C GLN A 278 0.57 13.29 -22.45
N THR A 279 0.70 12.05 -21.98
CA THR A 279 0.17 10.87 -22.67
C THR A 279 -1.35 10.87 -22.69
N TYR A 280 -1.98 11.02 -21.53
CA TYR A 280 -3.44 10.89 -21.41
C TYR A 280 -4.22 12.07 -21.95
N LYS A 281 -3.68 13.29 -21.85
CA LYS A 281 -4.33 14.50 -22.37
C LYS A 281 -4.70 14.36 -23.85
N ARG A 282 -3.93 13.58 -24.63
CA ARG A 282 -4.16 13.33 -26.06
C ARG A 282 -5.41 12.50 -26.34
N THR A 283 -5.83 11.66 -25.40
CA THR A 283 -6.99 10.75 -25.54
C THR A 283 -8.21 11.20 -24.75
N MET A 284 -8.11 12.27 -23.96
CA MET A 284 -9.21 12.78 -23.15
C MET A 284 -10.28 13.48 -23.99
N VAL A 285 -11.54 13.32 -23.58
CA VAL A 285 -12.65 14.07 -24.15
C VAL A 285 -12.58 15.51 -23.66
N GLN A 286 -12.86 16.46 -24.56
CA GLN A 286 -12.79 17.90 -24.27
C GLN A 286 -13.63 18.32 -23.06
N SER A 287 -14.75 17.64 -22.79
CA SER A 287 -15.61 17.95 -21.65
C SER A 287 -14.92 17.69 -20.31
N ASP A 288 -14.07 16.67 -20.22
CA ASP A 288 -13.32 16.37 -18.99
C ASP A 288 -12.21 17.42 -18.78
N LEU A 289 -11.54 17.82 -19.85
CA LEU A 289 -10.53 18.89 -19.84
C LEU A 289 -11.12 20.23 -19.41
N ALA A 290 -12.32 20.57 -19.90
CA ALA A 290 -13.00 21.83 -19.58
C ALA A 290 -13.38 21.95 -18.09
N ARG A 291 -13.41 20.83 -17.35
CA ARG A 291 -13.73 20.78 -15.92
C ARG A 291 -12.50 20.86 -15.02
N ILE A 292 -11.31 21.06 -15.59
CA ILE A 292 -10.10 21.38 -14.84
C ILE A 292 -10.01 22.91 -14.76
N ASN A 293 -10.21 23.47 -13.56
CA ASN A 293 -10.19 24.92 -13.37
C ASN A 293 -8.78 25.50 -13.34
N LYS A 294 -7.80 24.73 -12.86
CA LYS A 294 -6.41 25.16 -12.75
C LYS A 294 -5.44 24.01 -12.97
N ASN A 295 -4.40 24.25 -13.75
CA ASN A 295 -3.24 23.36 -13.83
C ASN A 295 -2.09 24.00 -13.03
N ILE A 296 -1.46 23.22 -12.17
CA ILE A 296 -0.32 23.62 -11.35
C ILE A 296 0.78 22.61 -11.60
N PHE A 297 1.94 23.08 -12.05
CA PHE A 297 3.14 22.27 -12.25
C PHE A 297 4.06 22.43 -11.05
N LEU A 298 4.55 21.31 -10.52
CA LEU A 298 5.60 21.25 -9.51
C LEU A 298 6.92 20.93 -10.18
N ASP A 299 7.82 21.89 -10.10
CA ASP A 299 9.21 21.76 -10.54
C ASP A 299 10.05 21.03 -9.47
N ASP A 300 11.31 20.70 -9.78
CA ASP A 300 12.28 20.24 -8.78
C ASP A 300 12.52 21.33 -7.72
N ILE A 301 13.10 21.01 -6.56
CA ILE A 301 13.35 21.99 -5.50
C ILE A 301 14.70 22.67 -5.68
N THR A 302 14.86 23.88 -5.14
CA THR A 302 16.15 24.58 -5.13
C THR A 302 17.15 23.89 -4.20
N ILE A 303 18.44 24.11 -4.43
CA ILE A 303 19.50 23.59 -3.53
C ILE A 303 19.30 24.12 -2.10
N GLU A 304 18.88 25.37 -1.92
CA GLU A 304 18.58 25.97 -0.62
C GLU A 304 17.41 25.26 0.10
N GLU A 305 16.38 24.87 -0.64
CA GLU A 305 15.26 24.09 -0.10
C GLU A 305 15.68 22.66 0.28
N ALA A 306 16.51 22.03 -0.55
CA ALA A 306 17.08 20.72 -0.27
C ALA A 306 17.97 20.73 0.98
N GLU A 307 18.77 21.80 1.14
CA GLU A 307 19.59 22.02 2.34
C GLU A 307 18.71 22.15 3.59
N LYS A 308 17.62 22.92 3.53
CA LYS A 308 16.65 23.03 4.64
C LYS A 308 16.02 21.69 5.01
N LEU A 309 15.72 20.83 4.02
CA LEU A 309 15.24 19.47 4.29
C LEU A 309 16.27 18.67 5.09
N TRP A 310 17.55 18.74 4.71
CA TRP A 310 18.62 18.06 5.44
C TRP A 310 18.79 18.59 6.86
N ILE A 311 18.72 19.91 7.04
CA ILE A 311 18.76 20.55 8.36
C ILE A 311 17.64 20.01 9.24
N ASN A 312 16.39 19.99 8.74
CA ASN A 312 15.26 19.49 9.51
C ASN A 312 15.47 18.03 9.95
N ARG A 313 15.94 17.17 9.04
CA ARG A 313 16.18 15.74 9.29
C ARG A 313 17.30 15.50 10.31
N LEU A 314 18.36 16.32 10.29
CA LEU A 314 19.52 16.17 11.19
C LEU A 314 19.32 16.86 12.54
N LYS A 315 18.38 17.80 12.65
CA LYS A 315 18.12 18.59 13.86
C LYS A 315 17.92 17.75 15.13
N PRO A 316 17.15 16.65 15.14
CA PRO A 316 16.99 15.82 16.35
C PRO A 316 18.31 15.24 16.88
N LEU A 317 19.27 14.94 15.99
CA LEU A 317 20.60 14.47 16.37
C LEU A 317 21.49 15.62 16.84
N HIS A 318 21.47 16.75 16.14
CA HIS A 318 22.28 17.92 16.50
C HIS A 318 21.89 18.51 17.85
N LEU A 319 20.60 18.49 18.22
CA LEU A 319 20.13 18.94 19.54
C LEU A 319 20.73 18.15 20.71
N GLN A 320 21.25 16.94 20.46
CA GLN A 320 21.91 16.10 21.48
C GLN A 320 23.42 16.39 21.60
N CYS A 321 24.00 17.20 20.71
CA CYS A 321 25.43 17.48 20.65
C CYS A 321 25.84 18.72 21.49
N HIS A 322 26.95 18.61 22.23
CA HIS A 322 27.58 19.67 23.01
C HIS A 322 29.12 19.63 22.92
N PRO A 323 29.77 20.50 22.12
CA PRO A 323 29.20 21.67 21.43
C PRO A 323 28.32 21.28 20.23
N GLN A 324 27.49 22.23 19.79
CA GLN A 324 26.73 22.08 18.55
C GLN A 324 27.68 21.94 17.34
N PRO A 325 27.31 21.15 16.31
CA PRO A 325 28.15 20.99 15.13
C PRO A 325 28.42 22.33 14.42
N ASN A 326 29.59 22.43 13.78
CA ASN A 326 30.00 23.65 13.06
C ASN A 326 29.13 23.97 11.83
N SER A 327 28.29 23.03 11.39
CA SER A 327 27.37 23.19 10.27
C SER A 327 26.03 22.55 10.61
N ALA A 328 24.94 23.20 10.22
CA ALA A 328 23.56 22.72 10.41
C ALA A 328 23.23 21.46 9.59
N ILE A 329 24.06 21.10 8.62
CA ILE A 329 23.94 19.87 7.83
C ILE A 329 25.05 18.86 8.12
N TYR A 330 25.94 19.11 9.09
CA TYR A 330 27.00 18.16 9.45
C TYR A 330 26.39 16.77 9.76
N PRO A 331 26.95 15.65 9.26
CA PRO A 331 28.24 15.47 8.59
C PRO A 331 28.23 15.69 7.07
N LEU A 332 27.12 16.17 6.51
CA LEU A 332 26.94 16.38 5.08
C LEU A 332 27.52 17.72 4.62
N GLU A 333 27.77 17.82 3.31
CA GLU A 333 28.26 19.04 2.67
C GLU A 333 27.28 19.51 1.58
N LYS A 334 27.01 20.82 1.52
CA LYS A 334 26.12 21.41 0.51
C LYS A 334 26.58 21.12 -0.93
N LYS A 335 27.89 20.95 -1.13
CA LYS A 335 28.48 20.59 -2.42
C LYS A 335 27.90 19.29 -2.99
N ILE A 336 27.51 18.33 -2.15
CA ILE A 336 26.86 17.08 -2.58
C ILE A 336 25.57 17.37 -3.36
N LEU A 337 24.76 18.32 -2.89
CA LEU A 337 23.54 18.73 -3.58
C LEU A 337 23.87 19.40 -4.91
N ALA A 338 24.83 20.33 -4.91
CA ALA A 338 25.24 21.06 -6.12
C ALA A 338 25.82 20.14 -7.21
N ASP A 339 26.66 19.17 -6.83
CA ASP A 339 27.31 18.24 -7.76
C ASP A 339 26.32 17.24 -8.39
N ASN A 340 25.14 17.04 -7.78
CA ASN A 340 24.11 16.11 -8.24
C ASN A 340 22.82 16.80 -8.71
N ALA A 341 22.81 18.14 -8.73
CA ALA A 341 21.70 18.94 -9.22
C ALA A 341 21.74 19.09 -10.75
N LEU A 342 20.57 19.25 -11.37
CA LEU A 342 20.46 19.70 -12.75
C LEU A 342 20.37 21.22 -12.76
N GLY A 343 21.52 21.89 -12.79
CA GLY A 343 21.61 23.34 -12.59
C GLY A 343 21.45 23.71 -11.12
N GLU A 344 20.54 24.65 -10.82
CA GLU A 344 20.28 25.12 -9.44
C GLU A 344 19.16 24.35 -8.73
N ARG A 345 18.67 23.25 -9.33
CA ARG A 345 17.53 22.48 -8.83
C ARG A 345 17.82 21.01 -8.76
N ILE A 346 17.21 20.35 -7.79
CA ILE A 346 17.32 18.92 -7.54
C ILE A 346 15.96 18.36 -7.16
N ASN A 347 15.67 17.15 -7.64
CA ASN A 347 14.46 16.43 -7.23
C ASN A 347 14.44 16.18 -5.72
N LEU A 348 13.29 16.42 -5.07
CA LEU A 348 13.15 16.32 -3.62
C LEU A 348 13.52 14.92 -3.10
N ARG A 349 13.04 13.86 -3.76
CA ARG A 349 13.38 12.47 -3.39
C ARG A 349 14.89 12.22 -3.56
N ASN A 350 15.48 12.69 -4.64
CA ASN A 350 16.92 12.54 -4.87
C ASN A 350 17.74 13.26 -3.80
N ALA A 351 17.35 14.46 -3.38
CA ALA A 351 18.01 15.19 -2.29
C ALA A 351 17.98 14.38 -0.99
N LEU A 352 16.82 13.82 -0.60
CA LEU A 352 16.71 13.00 0.61
C LEU A 352 17.53 11.70 0.50
N ASN A 353 17.51 11.04 -0.66
CA ASN A 353 18.32 9.86 -0.93
C ASN A 353 19.83 10.14 -0.81
N LEU A 354 20.29 11.29 -1.28
CA LEU A 354 21.68 11.74 -1.11
C LEU A 354 22.01 11.99 0.36
N GLY A 355 21.11 12.62 1.12
CA GLY A 355 21.29 12.84 2.56
C GLY A 355 21.48 11.52 3.30
N GLY A 356 20.58 10.57 3.05
CA GLY A 356 20.70 9.21 3.59
C GLY A 356 22.00 8.53 3.19
N LYS A 357 22.43 8.71 1.93
CA LYS A 357 23.65 8.12 1.39
C LYS A 357 24.88 8.49 2.18
N PHE A 358 25.13 9.78 2.22
CA PHE A 358 26.34 10.30 2.80
C PHE A 358 26.32 10.22 4.33
N PHE A 359 25.14 10.22 4.96
CA PHE A 359 25.02 9.95 6.38
C PHE A 359 25.42 8.51 6.72
N ALA A 360 24.93 7.50 5.98
CA ALA A 360 25.33 6.11 6.20
C ALA A 360 26.83 5.89 5.95
N GLU A 361 27.41 6.49 4.91
CA GLU A 361 28.86 6.45 4.67
C GLU A 361 29.66 7.04 5.84
N TYR A 362 29.14 8.08 6.50
CA TYR A 362 29.74 8.65 7.70
C TYR A 362 29.66 7.68 8.90
N ILE A 363 28.51 7.05 9.13
CA ILE A 363 28.36 6.00 10.16
C ILE A 363 29.34 4.85 9.94
N ASP A 364 29.50 4.40 8.70
CA ASP A 364 30.45 3.34 8.34
C ASP A 364 31.91 3.74 8.58
N LYS A 365 32.27 5.01 8.43
CA LYS A 365 33.61 5.52 8.76
C LYS A 365 33.85 5.47 10.27
N ILE A 366 32.88 5.88 11.09
CA ILE A 366 32.97 5.79 12.56
C ILE A 366 33.11 4.32 13.00
N ASN A 367 32.33 3.42 12.40
CA ASN A 367 32.34 2.00 12.72
C ASN A 367 33.63 1.25 12.36
N LYS A 368 34.54 1.86 11.59
CA LYS A 368 35.85 1.28 11.21
C LYS A 368 36.96 1.55 12.24
N ILE A 369 36.67 2.18 13.38
CA ILE A 369 37.56 2.24 14.55
C ILE A 369 37.42 0.90 15.33
N PRO A 370 38.50 0.13 15.59
CA PRO A 370 38.38 -1.29 15.90
C PRO A 370 38.12 -1.60 17.38
N LEU A 371 37.18 -2.53 17.64
CA LEU A 371 37.21 -3.66 18.61
C LEU A 371 35.83 -4.36 18.62
N PRO A 372 35.71 -5.67 18.96
CA PRO A 372 36.42 -6.85 18.50
C PRO A 372 35.54 -7.77 17.61
N THR A 373 36.20 -8.43 16.66
CA THR A 373 35.87 -9.66 15.90
C THR A 373 34.53 -9.81 15.13
N PRO A 374 34.62 -10.32 13.88
CA PRO A 374 33.54 -10.27 12.91
C PRO A 374 32.54 -11.41 13.14
N ASN A 375 31.32 -11.07 13.58
CA ASN A 375 30.18 -11.91 13.22
C ASN A 375 29.76 -11.54 11.80
N LYS A 376 30.05 -12.45 10.87
CA LYS A 376 29.62 -12.54 9.46
C LYS A 376 28.74 -11.37 9.01
N LYS A 377 29.30 -10.47 8.18
CA LYS A 377 28.53 -9.43 7.47
C LYS A 377 27.25 -10.04 6.89
N ARG A 378 26.10 -9.67 7.46
CA ARG A 378 24.80 -9.86 6.81
C ARG A 378 24.77 -8.87 5.62
N PRO A 379 24.44 -9.33 4.41
CA PRO A 379 24.26 -8.46 3.23
C PRO A 379 23.29 -7.31 3.48
N ASP A 380 23.47 -6.18 2.80
CA ASP A 380 22.71 -4.93 3.04
C ASP A 380 21.18 -5.11 2.90
N PHE A 381 20.74 -5.95 1.97
CA PHE A 381 19.32 -6.29 1.83
C PHE A 381 18.78 -7.07 3.03
N LEU A 382 19.56 -8.00 3.61
CA LEU A 382 19.16 -8.74 4.80
C LEU A 382 19.01 -7.81 6.00
N ASN A 383 19.86 -6.78 6.12
CA ASN A 383 19.70 -5.76 7.16
C ASN A 383 18.40 -4.96 6.95
N LYS A 384 18.09 -4.58 5.70
CA LYS A 384 16.83 -3.88 5.39
C LYS A 384 15.62 -4.75 5.67
N TRP A 385 15.67 -6.03 5.33
CA TRP A 385 14.64 -7.00 5.70
C TRP A 385 14.45 -7.08 7.21
N GLU A 386 15.53 -7.29 7.96
CA GLU A 386 15.49 -7.43 9.42
C GLU A 386 14.96 -6.17 10.11
N GLN A 387 15.33 -4.98 9.62
CA GLN A 387 14.78 -3.71 10.08
C GLN A 387 13.26 -3.66 9.91
N VAL A 388 12.78 -3.85 8.67
CA VAL A 388 11.34 -3.76 8.38
C VAL A 388 10.55 -4.88 9.08
N PHE A 389 11.17 -6.05 9.25
CA PHE A 389 10.60 -7.15 10.01
C PHE A 389 10.45 -6.79 11.49
N ALA A 390 11.46 -6.17 12.11
CA ALA A 390 11.38 -5.71 13.49
C ALA A 390 10.35 -4.58 13.69
N GLU A 391 10.25 -3.63 12.75
CA GLU A 391 9.19 -2.61 12.75
C GLU A 391 7.80 -3.28 12.76
N ASN A 392 7.58 -4.26 11.88
CA ASN A 392 6.30 -4.98 11.83
C ASN A 392 6.05 -5.81 13.09
N GLN A 393 7.09 -6.33 13.75
CA GLN A 393 6.94 -7.00 15.05
C GLN A 393 6.44 -6.04 16.14
N GLN A 394 6.93 -4.80 16.13
CA GLN A 394 6.50 -3.77 17.07
C GLN A 394 5.07 -3.28 16.79
N GLU A 395 4.71 -3.10 15.51
CA GLU A 395 3.37 -2.65 15.09
C GLU A 395 2.31 -3.76 15.23
N THR A 396 2.69 -5.02 15.00
CA THR A 396 1.79 -6.19 15.02
C THR A 396 2.05 -7.07 16.24
N GLN A 397 1.53 -6.67 17.41
CA GLN A 397 1.75 -7.42 18.66
C GLN A 397 0.68 -8.47 18.96
N LYS A 398 -0.47 -8.42 18.27
CA LYS A 398 -1.61 -9.31 18.51
C LYS A 398 -2.19 -9.84 17.20
N LEU A 399 -2.63 -11.10 17.23
CA LEU A 399 -3.28 -11.76 16.10
C LEU A 399 -4.61 -11.11 15.68
N SER A 400 -5.25 -10.34 16.57
CA SER A 400 -6.52 -9.65 16.28
C SER A 400 -6.41 -8.65 15.13
N ILE A 401 -5.20 -8.17 14.81
CA ILE A 401 -4.96 -7.26 13.68
C ILE A 401 -5.42 -7.85 12.35
N ILE A 402 -5.54 -9.19 12.25
CA ILE A 402 -6.09 -9.87 11.08
C ILE A 402 -7.53 -9.44 10.74
N LEU A 403 -8.25 -8.86 11.71
CA LEU A 403 -9.60 -8.34 11.53
C LEU A 403 -9.61 -6.91 11.00
N ASP A 404 -8.49 -6.19 11.12
CA ASP A 404 -8.34 -4.83 10.60
C ASP A 404 -8.05 -4.82 9.10
N TYR A 405 -7.75 -5.99 8.52
CA TYR A 405 -7.51 -6.20 7.09
C TYR A 405 -8.65 -7.00 6.47
N SER A 406 -9.01 -6.68 5.23
CA SER A 406 -10.01 -7.45 4.51
C SER A 406 -9.48 -8.82 4.06
N ASP A 407 -10.39 -9.77 3.84
CA ASP A 407 -10.09 -11.07 3.23
C ASP A 407 -9.36 -10.90 1.88
N GLU A 408 -9.76 -9.89 1.10
CA GLU A 408 -9.15 -9.54 -0.19
C GLU A 408 -7.71 -9.04 -0.07
N GLU A 409 -7.42 -8.19 0.91
CA GLU A 409 -6.07 -7.67 1.13
C GLU A 409 -5.08 -8.79 1.48
N PHE A 410 -5.52 -9.76 2.28
CA PHE A 410 -4.71 -10.95 2.58
C PHE A 410 -4.48 -11.83 1.37
N LEU A 411 -5.52 -12.07 0.56
CA LEU A 411 -5.37 -12.86 -0.65
C LEU A 411 -4.39 -12.23 -1.63
N GLU A 412 -4.42 -10.91 -1.75
CA GLU A 412 -3.51 -10.18 -2.62
C GLU A 412 -2.06 -10.26 -2.11
N MET A 413 -1.84 -10.21 -0.79
CA MET A 413 -0.53 -10.48 -0.20
C MET A 413 -0.03 -11.89 -0.53
N PHE A 414 -0.89 -12.91 -0.35
CA PHE A 414 -0.54 -14.28 -0.72
C PHE A 414 -0.25 -14.41 -2.21
N ARG A 415 -1.01 -13.73 -3.08
CA ARG A 415 -0.76 -13.68 -4.52
C ARG A 415 0.65 -13.18 -4.82
N TYR A 416 1.05 -12.05 -4.24
CA TYR A 416 2.39 -11.50 -4.48
C TYR A 416 3.51 -12.43 -3.97
N VAL A 417 3.29 -13.13 -2.86
CA VAL A 417 4.23 -14.13 -2.34
C VAL A 417 4.31 -15.34 -3.27
N LEU A 418 3.18 -15.81 -3.78
CA LEU A 418 3.12 -16.93 -4.72
C LEU A 418 3.80 -16.58 -6.06
N GLU A 419 3.55 -15.39 -6.60
CA GLU A 419 4.25 -14.89 -7.78
C GLU A 419 5.77 -14.82 -7.53
N CYS A 420 6.20 -14.39 -6.34
CA CYS A 420 7.63 -14.42 -5.97
C CYS A 420 8.23 -15.81 -5.97
N LEU A 421 7.44 -16.81 -5.56
CA LEU A 421 7.85 -18.21 -5.52
C LEU A 421 7.71 -18.90 -6.89
N GLY A 422 7.44 -18.14 -7.97
CA GLY A 422 7.34 -18.67 -9.33
C GLY A 422 6.07 -19.46 -9.59
N VAL A 423 4.99 -19.19 -8.84
CA VAL A 423 3.68 -19.79 -9.09
C VAL A 423 2.99 -19.06 -10.24
N GLU A 424 2.88 -19.75 -11.38
CA GLU A 424 2.21 -19.23 -12.57
C GLU A 424 0.73 -19.64 -12.63
N ASN A 425 -0.07 -18.93 -13.42
CA ASN A 425 -1.48 -19.24 -13.69
C ASN A 425 -2.43 -19.21 -12.47
N ILE A 426 -2.33 -18.15 -11.66
CA ILE A 426 -3.27 -17.89 -10.56
C ILE A 426 -4.64 -17.47 -11.13
N ASN A 427 -5.70 -18.23 -10.84
CA ASN A 427 -7.04 -18.01 -11.37
C ASN A 427 -8.06 -17.70 -10.27
N PHE A 428 -8.63 -16.50 -10.31
CA PHE A 428 -9.63 -15.99 -9.37
C PHE A 428 -11.08 -16.42 -9.70
N GLN A 429 -11.33 -17.00 -10.88
CA GLN A 429 -12.64 -17.54 -11.27
C GLN A 429 -12.88 -18.92 -10.66
N PHE A 430 -12.73 -19.00 -9.34
CA PHE A 430 -12.80 -20.24 -8.58
C PHE A 430 -14.12 -20.38 -7.82
N LEU A 431 -14.48 -19.31 -7.12
CA LEU A 431 -15.74 -19.12 -6.39
C LEU A 431 -16.69 -18.23 -7.18
N SER A 432 -17.94 -18.07 -6.72
CA SER A 432 -18.98 -17.34 -7.47
C SER A 432 -19.72 -16.30 -6.61
N GLY A 433 -20.31 -15.31 -7.28
CA GLY A 433 -21.08 -14.25 -6.64
C GLY A 433 -20.24 -13.43 -5.66
N LYS A 434 -20.76 -13.19 -4.45
CA LYS A 434 -20.10 -12.39 -3.40
C LYS A 434 -18.79 -13.00 -2.88
N ASN A 435 -18.49 -14.27 -3.17
CA ASN A 435 -17.28 -14.95 -2.72
C ASN A 435 -16.19 -15.00 -3.80
N LEU A 436 -16.40 -14.40 -4.97
CA LEU A 436 -15.43 -14.41 -6.07
C LEU A 436 -14.05 -13.88 -5.65
N SER A 437 -14.04 -12.87 -4.78
CA SER A 437 -12.82 -12.26 -4.24
C SER A 437 -12.20 -13.03 -3.07
N LYS A 438 -12.84 -14.09 -2.57
CA LYS A 438 -12.43 -14.85 -1.36
C LYS A 438 -11.57 -16.09 -1.65
N GLY A 439 -11.08 -16.23 -2.87
CA GLY A 439 -10.10 -17.26 -3.17
C GLY A 439 -9.69 -17.34 -4.63
N PHE A 440 -8.67 -18.14 -4.88
CA PHE A 440 -8.15 -18.43 -6.22
C PHE A 440 -7.61 -19.86 -6.28
N THR A 441 -7.41 -20.36 -7.49
CA THR A 441 -6.63 -21.59 -7.71
C THR A 441 -5.25 -21.27 -8.24
N PHE A 442 -4.29 -22.11 -7.88
CA PHE A 442 -2.95 -22.08 -8.45
C PHE A 442 -2.43 -23.51 -8.62
N THR A 443 -1.47 -23.69 -9.52
CA THR A 443 -0.79 -24.98 -9.67
C THR A 443 0.50 -24.94 -8.87
N CYS A 444 0.66 -25.85 -7.93
CA CYS A 444 1.87 -25.94 -7.13
C CYS A 444 3.06 -26.31 -8.04
N PRO A 445 4.08 -25.45 -8.18
CA PRO A 445 5.17 -25.67 -9.13
C PRO A 445 5.90 -27.01 -8.92
N LYS A 446 6.03 -27.43 -7.66
CA LYS A 446 6.73 -28.66 -7.27
C LYS A 446 5.98 -29.95 -7.60
N THR A 447 4.65 -29.93 -7.52
CA THR A 447 3.84 -31.16 -7.55
C THR A 447 2.93 -31.24 -8.77
N GLY A 448 2.82 -30.16 -9.55
CA GLY A 448 1.79 -30.00 -10.57
C GLY A 448 0.36 -30.01 -10.01
N MET A 449 0.20 -30.08 -8.68
CA MET A 449 -1.10 -30.21 -8.05
C MET A 449 -1.84 -28.89 -8.11
N LYS A 450 -3.05 -28.89 -8.67
CA LYS A 450 -3.94 -27.73 -8.67
C LYS A 450 -4.54 -27.56 -7.28
N LYS A 451 -4.14 -26.51 -6.58
CA LYS A 451 -4.61 -26.15 -5.26
C LYS A 451 -5.62 -25.00 -5.33
N GLY A 452 -6.70 -25.09 -4.55
CA GLY A 452 -7.59 -23.97 -4.27
C GLY A 452 -7.18 -23.33 -2.96
N PHE A 453 -7.00 -22.02 -2.95
CA PHE A 453 -6.68 -21.23 -1.77
C PHE A 453 -7.84 -20.29 -1.48
N ILE A 454 -8.39 -20.38 -0.28
CA ILE A 454 -9.57 -19.62 0.14
C ILE A 454 -9.33 -19.01 1.52
N ILE A 455 -9.94 -17.85 1.76
CA ILE A 455 -9.88 -17.17 3.06
C ILE A 455 -11.28 -16.83 3.55
N ASN A 456 -11.47 -16.90 4.86
CA ASN A 456 -12.70 -16.40 5.48
C ASN A 456 -12.44 -16.03 6.94
N ASN A 457 -12.02 -14.79 7.20
CA ASN A 457 -11.79 -14.27 8.54
C ASN A 457 -13.01 -13.52 9.12
N THR A 458 -14.08 -13.40 8.35
CA THR A 458 -15.34 -12.79 8.81
C THR A 458 -16.01 -13.61 9.92
N ARG A 459 -16.48 -12.92 10.98
CA ARG A 459 -17.15 -13.54 12.15
C ARG A 459 -18.60 -13.95 11.90
N SER A 460 -19.28 -13.43 10.86
CA SER A 460 -20.71 -13.69 10.63
C SER A 460 -21.03 -15.14 10.24
N GLY A 461 -21.94 -15.80 10.96
CA GLY A 461 -22.27 -17.22 10.76
C GLY A 461 -23.08 -17.56 9.50
N ASN A 462 -23.90 -16.63 9.00
CA ASN A 462 -24.72 -16.84 7.80
C ASN A 462 -23.91 -16.78 6.50
N SER A 463 -22.90 -15.90 6.44
CA SER A 463 -21.95 -15.82 5.32
C SER A 463 -21.09 -17.10 5.22
N PHE A 464 -20.72 -17.67 6.39
CA PHE A 464 -19.96 -18.90 6.48
C PHE A 464 -20.70 -20.10 5.86
N THR A 465 -22.02 -20.21 6.04
CA THR A 465 -22.80 -21.32 5.46
C THR A 465 -22.84 -21.26 3.93
N ALA A 466 -23.08 -20.07 3.36
CA ALA A 466 -23.06 -19.90 1.91
C ALA A 466 -21.66 -20.18 1.32
N PHE A 467 -20.62 -19.72 2.01
CA PHE A 467 -19.24 -19.95 1.64
C PHE A 467 -18.86 -21.45 1.68
N MET A 468 -19.23 -22.18 2.74
CA MET A 468 -18.97 -23.61 2.87
C MET A 468 -19.71 -24.43 1.80
N LYS A 469 -20.94 -24.07 1.43
CA LYS A 469 -21.66 -24.71 0.30
C LYS A 469 -20.90 -24.57 -1.03
N GLN A 470 -20.31 -23.40 -1.30
CA GLN A 470 -19.48 -23.23 -2.49
C GLN A 470 -18.19 -24.04 -2.44
N CYS A 471 -17.58 -24.19 -1.25
CA CYS A 471 -16.42 -25.05 -1.06
C CYS A 471 -16.74 -26.52 -1.36
N GLU A 472 -17.90 -27.00 -0.88
CA GLU A 472 -18.39 -28.34 -1.20
C GLU A 472 -18.62 -28.53 -2.70
N GLU A 473 -19.24 -27.55 -3.37
CA GLU A 473 -19.46 -27.56 -4.82
C GLU A 473 -18.14 -27.62 -5.60
N VAL A 474 -17.15 -26.82 -5.21
CA VAL A 474 -15.81 -26.80 -5.78
C VAL A 474 -15.14 -28.17 -5.71
N ILE A 475 -15.26 -28.85 -4.56
CA ILE A 475 -14.69 -30.19 -4.34
C ILE A 475 -15.43 -31.24 -5.15
N ASN A 476 -16.76 -31.19 -5.17
CA ASN A 476 -17.61 -32.12 -5.91
C ASN A 476 -17.40 -32.00 -7.43
N LYS A 477 -17.15 -30.77 -7.92
CA LYS A 477 -16.83 -30.49 -9.33
C LYS A 477 -15.35 -30.69 -9.67
N ASN A 478 -14.52 -31.19 -8.74
CA ASN A 478 -13.08 -31.38 -8.90
C ASN A 478 -12.34 -30.15 -9.47
N ARG A 479 -12.72 -28.94 -9.06
CA ARG A 479 -12.09 -27.70 -9.56
C ARG A 479 -10.66 -27.50 -9.06
N CYS A 480 -10.30 -28.18 -7.97
CA CYS A 480 -8.96 -28.30 -7.42
C CYS A 480 -8.76 -29.71 -6.82
N GLN A 481 -7.52 -30.18 -6.77
CA GLN A 481 -7.13 -31.45 -6.16
C GLN A 481 -6.95 -31.33 -4.64
N GLN A 482 -6.60 -30.15 -4.16
CA GLN A 482 -6.50 -29.82 -2.73
C GLN A 482 -7.08 -28.44 -2.46
N LEU A 483 -7.91 -28.30 -1.43
CA LEU A 483 -8.49 -27.03 -1.00
C LEU A 483 -7.88 -26.61 0.34
N ILE A 484 -7.39 -25.38 0.42
CA ILE A 484 -6.74 -24.81 1.59
C ILE A 484 -7.55 -23.62 2.06
N LEU A 485 -8.01 -23.68 3.31
CA LEU A 485 -8.70 -22.60 3.99
C LEU A 485 -7.76 -21.91 4.98
N ILE A 486 -7.66 -20.58 4.88
CA ILE A 486 -7.14 -19.72 5.94
C ILE A 486 -8.32 -19.13 6.70
N ARG A 487 -8.42 -19.43 7.99
CA ARG A 487 -9.42 -18.82 8.89
C ARG A 487 -8.88 -18.75 10.31
N ASN A 488 -8.70 -17.54 10.81
CA ASN A 488 -8.12 -17.28 12.14
C ASN A 488 -9.16 -17.01 13.23
N VAL A 489 -10.40 -16.68 12.86
CA VAL A 489 -11.53 -16.59 13.79
C VAL A 489 -12.14 -17.98 14.06
N ASP A 490 -12.87 -18.09 15.17
CA ASP A 490 -13.51 -19.35 15.51
C ASP A 490 -14.55 -19.78 14.48
N THR A 491 -14.58 -21.08 14.20
CA THR A 491 -15.58 -21.70 13.34
C THR A 491 -16.89 -21.85 14.10
N PRO A 492 -18.05 -21.54 13.48
CA PRO A 492 -19.34 -21.77 14.10
C PRO A 492 -19.48 -23.22 14.60
N LYS A 493 -20.05 -23.40 15.79
CA LYS A 493 -20.21 -24.74 16.41
C LYS A 493 -21.45 -25.48 15.90
N THR A 494 -22.44 -24.77 15.40
CA THR A 494 -23.75 -25.30 15.00
C THR A 494 -24.20 -24.70 13.67
N GLY A 495 -25.18 -25.33 13.01
CA GLY A 495 -25.75 -24.89 11.73
C GLY A 495 -25.12 -25.56 10.51
N LYS A 496 -25.77 -25.39 9.35
CA LYS A 496 -25.43 -26.15 8.13
C LYS A 496 -24.01 -25.89 7.63
N GLY A 497 -23.51 -24.66 7.76
CA GLY A 497 -22.12 -24.33 7.43
C GLY A 497 -21.12 -25.05 8.32
N ALA A 498 -21.40 -25.18 9.62
CA ALA A 498 -20.55 -25.91 10.56
C ALA A 498 -20.50 -27.41 10.22
N GLU A 499 -21.63 -28.01 9.86
CA GLU A 499 -21.70 -29.41 9.41
C GLU A 499 -20.85 -29.66 8.15
N ILE A 500 -20.99 -28.80 7.13
CA ILE A 500 -20.21 -28.90 5.89
C ILE A 500 -18.72 -28.72 6.19
N TYR A 501 -18.37 -27.72 7.01
CA TYR A 501 -17.00 -27.48 7.42
C TYR A 501 -16.38 -28.71 8.12
N GLN A 502 -17.07 -29.28 9.11
CA GLN A 502 -16.61 -30.47 9.85
C GLN A 502 -16.50 -31.70 8.94
N THR A 503 -17.30 -31.77 7.88
CA THR A 503 -17.23 -32.86 6.89
C THR A 503 -16.04 -32.69 5.96
N LEU A 504 -15.81 -31.47 5.44
CA LEU A 504 -14.74 -31.20 4.48
C LEU A 504 -13.35 -31.14 5.16
N PHE A 505 -13.21 -30.35 6.22
CA PHE A 505 -11.92 -30.00 6.83
C PHE A 505 -11.61 -30.85 8.08
N GLN A 506 -11.74 -32.17 7.94
CA GLN A 506 -11.34 -33.10 9.01
C GLN A 506 -9.83 -33.06 9.23
N PRO A 507 -9.32 -33.22 10.47
CA PRO A 507 -7.88 -33.17 10.76
C PRO A 507 -7.03 -34.16 9.95
N VAL A 508 -7.61 -35.30 9.54
CA VAL A 508 -6.94 -36.34 8.74
C VAL A 508 -7.03 -36.11 7.23
N SER A 509 -7.83 -35.13 6.78
CA SER A 509 -8.07 -34.88 5.36
C SER A 509 -6.84 -34.26 4.70
N LYS A 510 -6.28 -34.96 3.71
CA LYS A 510 -5.24 -34.41 2.82
C LYS A 510 -5.82 -33.59 1.66
N LYS A 511 -7.13 -33.73 1.39
CA LYS A 511 -7.84 -33.06 0.29
C LYS A 511 -8.30 -31.66 0.67
N CYS A 512 -8.75 -31.46 1.91
CA CYS A 512 -9.18 -30.15 2.40
C CYS A 512 -8.47 -29.85 3.72
N ILE A 513 -7.70 -28.77 3.75
CA ILE A 513 -6.81 -28.41 4.86
C ILE A 513 -7.23 -27.05 5.40
N HIS A 514 -7.36 -26.94 6.72
CA HIS A 514 -7.54 -25.67 7.40
C HIS A 514 -6.24 -25.26 8.09
N HIS A 515 -5.82 -24.02 7.86
CA HIS A 515 -4.71 -23.39 8.55
C HIS A 515 -5.15 -22.13 9.31
N LYS A 516 -4.56 -21.96 10.48
CA LYS A 516 -4.57 -20.72 11.26
C LYS A 516 -3.20 -20.08 11.17
N LEU A 517 -3.14 -18.80 10.81
CA LEU A 517 -1.89 -18.05 10.83
C LEU A 517 -1.43 -17.83 12.27
N ASN A 518 -0.14 -17.93 12.52
CA ASN A 518 0.46 -17.45 13.76
C ASN A 518 0.98 -16.01 13.58
N LEU A 519 1.41 -15.40 14.68
CA LEU A 519 1.84 -13.99 14.67
C LEU A 519 3.09 -13.79 13.81
N GLU A 520 4.00 -14.77 13.82
CA GLU A 520 5.23 -14.74 13.04
C GLU A 520 4.96 -14.85 11.54
N ASP A 521 4.03 -15.70 11.10
CA ASP A 521 3.57 -15.79 9.71
C ASP A 521 3.09 -14.42 9.22
N LEU A 522 2.32 -13.70 10.04
CA LEU A 522 1.86 -12.35 9.72
C LEU A 522 3.03 -11.37 9.57
N HIS A 523 4.03 -11.43 10.45
CA HIS A 523 5.22 -10.59 10.32
C HIS A 523 5.95 -10.81 9.00
N TYR A 524 6.12 -12.06 8.56
CA TYR A 524 6.72 -12.36 7.25
C TYR A 524 5.90 -11.79 6.09
N LEU A 525 4.57 -12.01 6.11
CA LEU A 525 3.69 -11.58 5.04
C LEU A 525 3.59 -10.04 4.95
N PHE A 526 3.47 -9.35 6.08
CA PHE A 526 3.43 -7.88 6.14
C PHE A 526 4.77 -7.26 5.74
N THR A 527 5.89 -7.86 6.15
CA THR A 527 7.23 -7.39 5.74
C THR A 527 7.39 -7.47 4.24
N TYR A 528 7.02 -8.61 3.65
CA TYR A 528 7.07 -8.75 2.19
C TYR A 528 6.13 -7.77 1.48
N LYS A 529 4.88 -7.59 1.95
CA LYS A 529 3.93 -6.61 1.38
C LYS A 529 4.52 -5.19 1.38
N LYS A 530 5.10 -4.77 2.51
CA LYS A 530 5.69 -3.43 2.70
C LYS A 530 6.86 -3.21 1.74
N LEU A 531 7.80 -4.15 1.69
CA LEU A 531 8.94 -4.10 0.76
C LEU A 531 8.51 -4.16 -0.72
N TYR A 532 7.52 -5.00 -1.04
CA TYR A 532 6.98 -5.11 -2.40
C TYR A 532 6.36 -3.79 -2.87
N LYS A 533 5.54 -3.15 -2.02
CA LYS A 533 4.99 -1.81 -2.30
C LYS A 533 6.10 -0.78 -2.52
N TYR A 534 7.11 -0.76 -1.66
CA TYR A 534 8.26 0.14 -1.80
C TYR A 534 9.05 -0.11 -3.10
N SER A 535 9.19 -1.37 -3.53
CA SER A 535 9.87 -1.67 -4.79
C SER A 535 9.10 -1.19 -6.03
N ILE A 536 7.76 -1.09 -5.95
CA ILE A 536 6.90 -0.57 -7.03
C ILE A 536 6.91 0.95 -7.05
N SER A 537 6.87 1.60 -5.88
CA SER A 537 6.90 3.07 -5.78
C SER A 537 8.29 3.67 -6.02
N GLY A 538 9.32 2.82 -6.09
CA GLY A 538 10.72 3.22 -6.20
C GLY A 538 11.31 3.72 -4.87
N ASP A 539 10.66 3.43 -3.75
CA ASP A 539 11.06 3.85 -2.40
C ASP A 539 11.88 2.77 -1.67
N LEU A 540 11.96 1.55 -2.22
CA LEU A 540 12.80 0.50 -1.64
C LEU A 540 14.26 0.74 -2.00
N ASN A 541 15.01 1.32 -1.07
CA ASN A 541 16.44 1.57 -1.26
C ASN A 541 17.27 0.71 -0.32
N VAL A 542 18.33 0.10 -0.86
CA VAL A 542 19.40 -0.54 -0.08
C VAL A 542 20.71 0.07 -0.55
N ASN A 543 21.47 0.66 0.38
CA ASN A 543 22.67 1.44 0.04
C ASN A 543 22.42 2.42 -1.12
N PHE A 544 21.28 3.10 -1.08
CA PHE A 544 20.94 4.21 -1.99
C PHE A 544 20.81 3.79 -3.46
N LYS A 545 20.66 2.48 -3.69
CA LYS A 545 20.22 1.92 -4.96
C LYS A 545 18.76 1.49 -4.83
N PRO A 546 17.88 1.98 -5.71
CA PRO A 546 16.52 1.49 -5.74
C PRO A 546 16.56 0.02 -6.10
N ILE A 547 15.98 -0.81 -5.25
CA ILE A 547 15.74 -2.22 -5.54
C ILE A 547 14.46 -2.28 -6.34
N LEU A 548 14.59 -2.58 -7.61
CA LEU A 548 13.43 -2.82 -8.47
C LEU A 548 12.72 -4.11 -8.03
N ARG A 549 11.43 -4.24 -8.37
CA ARG A 549 10.65 -5.45 -8.08
C ARG A 549 11.42 -6.74 -8.41
N GLN A 550 12.05 -6.81 -9.58
CA GLN A 550 12.79 -8.01 -10.01
C GLN A 550 13.98 -8.34 -9.10
N GLU A 551 14.66 -7.32 -8.57
CA GLU A 551 15.79 -7.46 -7.66
C GLU A 551 15.33 -7.87 -6.26
N LEU A 552 14.23 -7.29 -5.76
CA LEU A 552 13.59 -7.70 -4.51
C LEU A 552 13.23 -9.19 -4.55
N LEU A 553 12.57 -9.64 -5.62
CA LEU A 553 12.23 -11.05 -5.81
C LEU A 553 13.49 -11.92 -5.82
N SER A 554 14.54 -11.48 -6.54
CA SER A 554 15.81 -12.18 -6.62
C SER A 554 16.47 -12.36 -5.24
N ASP A 555 16.50 -11.31 -4.43
CA ASP A 555 17.12 -11.31 -3.11
C ASP A 555 16.30 -12.12 -2.09
N MET A 556 14.97 -11.99 -2.10
CA MET A 556 14.06 -12.80 -1.26
C MET A 556 14.29 -14.30 -1.47
N LEU A 557 14.42 -14.72 -2.73
CA LEU A 557 14.73 -16.10 -3.10
C LEU A 557 16.17 -16.49 -2.77
N ARG A 558 17.14 -15.61 -3.07
CA ARG A 558 18.58 -15.84 -2.82
C ARG A 558 18.86 -16.12 -1.35
N TYR A 559 18.26 -15.33 -0.47
CA TYR A 559 18.47 -15.43 0.98
C TYR A 559 17.51 -16.39 1.67
N LYS A 560 16.63 -17.06 0.91
CA LYS A 560 15.69 -18.07 1.43
C LYS A 560 14.81 -17.51 2.56
N ILE A 561 14.51 -16.21 2.53
CA ILE A 561 13.83 -15.50 3.62
C ILE A 561 12.46 -16.11 3.92
N LEU A 562 11.70 -16.44 2.87
CA LEU A 562 10.37 -17.01 2.98
C LEU A 562 10.36 -18.46 3.47
N ASN A 563 11.51 -19.16 3.53
CA ASN A 563 11.57 -20.55 4.01
C ASN A 563 11.24 -20.69 5.50
N ASN A 564 11.40 -19.60 6.25
CA ASN A 564 11.08 -19.56 7.67
C ASN A 564 9.60 -19.31 7.94
N CYS A 565 8.82 -18.96 6.92
CA CYS A 565 7.38 -18.76 7.05
C CYS A 565 6.66 -20.12 7.12
N SER A 566 6.07 -20.42 8.27
CA SER A 566 5.55 -21.75 8.58
C SER A 566 4.37 -22.13 7.69
N ILE A 567 3.50 -21.17 7.37
CA ILE A 567 2.39 -21.37 6.43
C ILE A 567 2.89 -21.69 5.02
N LEU A 568 3.90 -21.00 4.50
CA LEU A 568 4.42 -21.29 3.14
C LEU A 568 5.04 -22.68 3.06
N ASN A 569 5.69 -23.12 4.15
CA ASN A 569 6.23 -24.46 4.29
C ASN A 569 5.11 -25.52 4.35
N SER A 570 4.04 -25.29 5.11
CA SER A 570 2.90 -26.22 5.18
C SER A 570 2.15 -26.33 3.85
N LEU A 571 2.13 -25.27 3.05
CA LEU A 571 1.59 -25.26 1.70
C LEU A 571 2.47 -26.02 0.68
N GLY A 572 3.69 -26.41 1.08
CA GLY A 572 4.67 -27.10 0.23
C GLY A 572 5.35 -26.19 -0.78
N LEU A 573 5.38 -24.88 -0.54
CA LEU A 573 5.89 -23.86 -1.46
C LEU A 573 7.37 -23.54 -1.23
N VAL A 574 7.87 -23.76 -0.01
CA VAL A 574 9.26 -23.46 0.37
C VAL A 574 9.90 -24.66 1.05
N LYS A 575 10.64 -25.47 0.28
CA LYS A 575 11.66 -26.42 0.76
C LYS A 575 12.52 -26.93 -0.41
N HIS A 576 13.81 -26.60 -0.36
CA HIS A 576 14.94 -26.95 -1.23
C HIS A 576 15.20 -26.05 -2.47
N SER A 577 16.17 -25.15 -2.33
CA SER A 577 16.99 -24.62 -3.44
C SER A 577 18.35 -25.33 -3.38
N PRO A 578 18.92 -25.78 -4.51
CA PRO A 578 20.18 -26.52 -4.50
C PRO A 578 21.30 -25.66 -3.91
N GLU A 579 22.20 -26.28 -3.13
CA GLU A 579 23.42 -25.59 -2.69
C GLU A 579 24.27 -25.25 -3.92
N ILE A 580 24.61 -23.95 -4.07
CA ILE A 580 25.35 -23.41 -5.22
C ILE A 580 26.57 -24.27 -5.55
N ASN A 581 27.35 -24.66 -4.53
CA ASN A 581 28.58 -25.43 -4.71
C ASN A 581 28.35 -26.86 -5.22
N ILE A 582 27.23 -27.50 -4.87
CA ILE A 582 26.88 -28.85 -5.33
C ILE A 582 26.37 -28.77 -6.77
N PHE A 583 25.52 -27.77 -7.05
CA PHE A 583 25.01 -27.48 -8.39
C PHE A 583 26.14 -27.18 -9.37
N GLU A 584 27.08 -26.31 -8.99
CA GLU A 584 28.22 -25.95 -9.80
C GLU A 584 29.14 -27.14 -10.12
N LYS A 585 29.44 -28.01 -9.13
CA LYS A 585 30.24 -29.23 -9.34
C LYS A 585 29.59 -30.21 -10.32
N LYS A 586 28.28 -30.43 -10.21
CA LYS A 586 27.55 -31.33 -11.12
C LYS A 586 27.43 -30.73 -12.52
N LEU A 587 27.16 -29.43 -12.62
CA LEU A 587 27.13 -28.71 -13.88
C LEU A 587 28.50 -28.78 -14.60
N ILE A 588 29.60 -28.62 -13.85
CA ILE A 588 30.96 -28.84 -14.36
C ILE A 588 31.13 -30.26 -14.90
N ASN A 589 30.77 -31.30 -14.14
CA ASN A 589 30.89 -32.69 -14.59
C ASN A 589 30.05 -32.99 -15.85
N LEU A 590 28.84 -32.42 -15.93
CA LEU A 590 27.94 -32.61 -17.07
C LEU A 590 28.48 -31.94 -18.35
N LEU A 591 29.27 -30.88 -18.21
CA LEU A 591 29.82 -30.10 -19.31
C LEU A 591 31.25 -30.52 -19.70
N GLN A 592 32.03 -31.14 -18.79
CA GLN A 592 33.41 -31.57 -19.01
C GLN A 592 33.59 -32.59 -20.15
N HIS A 593 32.54 -33.26 -20.59
CA HIS A 593 32.58 -34.31 -21.61
C HIS A 593 31.88 -33.94 -22.93
N LYS A 594 31.39 -32.70 -23.10
CA LYS A 594 30.70 -32.26 -24.33
C LYS A 594 31.43 -31.12 -25.03
N ASN A 595 31.76 -31.31 -26.31
CA ASN A 595 32.52 -30.33 -27.11
C ASN A 595 31.70 -29.09 -27.53
N ALA A 596 30.37 -29.22 -27.58
CA ALA A 596 29.41 -28.14 -27.81
C ALA A 596 28.03 -28.59 -27.27
N THR A 597 27.31 -27.73 -26.56
CA THR A 597 25.96 -28.04 -26.04
C THR A 597 25.13 -26.76 -25.99
N SER A 598 23.85 -26.84 -26.35
CA SER A 598 22.93 -25.72 -26.32
C SER A 598 22.30 -25.53 -24.93
N PHE A 599 21.89 -24.31 -24.59
CA PHE A 599 21.27 -24.01 -23.29
C PHE A 599 20.01 -24.84 -22.97
N PRO A 600 19.07 -25.06 -23.93
CA PRO A 600 17.92 -25.93 -23.70
C PRO A 600 18.32 -27.36 -23.34
N GLU A 601 19.31 -27.93 -24.03
CA GLU A 601 19.82 -29.26 -23.71
C GLU A 601 20.43 -29.31 -22.30
N ILE A 602 21.18 -28.29 -21.86
CA ILE A 602 21.75 -28.26 -20.51
C ILE A 602 20.62 -28.22 -19.47
N HIS A 603 19.59 -27.42 -19.71
CA HIS A 603 18.44 -27.29 -18.82
C HIS A 603 17.63 -28.59 -18.72
N ASP A 604 17.36 -29.25 -19.85
CA ASP A 604 16.59 -30.50 -19.88
C ASP A 604 17.36 -31.65 -19.21
N ASN A 605 18.67 -31.76 -19.44
CA ASN A 605 19.53 -32.74 -18.76
C ASN A 605 19.57 -32.54 -17.22
N ILE A 606 19.46 -31.30 -16.75
CA ILE A 606 19.47 -30.99 -15.31
C ILE A 606 18.12 -31.24 -14.66
N LYS A 607 17.03 -31.06 -15.41
CA LYS A 607 15.69 -31.49 -14.98
C LYS A 607 15.56 -33.00 -14.86
N GLU A 608 16.33 -33.77 -15.62
CA GLU A 608 16.33 -35.23 -15.57
C GLU A 608 17.33 -35.82 -14.55
N ASP A 609 18.25 -35.02 -14.00
CA ASP A 609 19.24 -35.47 -13.00
C ASP A 609 18.54 -35.78 -11.66
N ILE A 610 18.79 -36.96 -11.10
CA ILE A 610 18.10 -37.47 -9.89
C ILE A 610 18.29 -36.57 -8.64
N ASP A 611 19.35 -35.78 -8.58
CA ASP A 611 19.61 -34.86 -7.47
C ASP A 611 18.97 -33.47 -7.68
N PHE A 612 18.49 -33.17 -8.90
CA PHE A 612 17.93 -31.86 -9.27
C PHE A 612 16.54 -31.92 -9.92
N CYS A 613 16.02 -33.10 -10.25
CA CYS A 613 14.70 -33.28 -10.83
C CYS A 613 13.57 -32.72 -9.95
N ASP A 614 13.81 -32.67 -8.64
CA ASP A 614 12.91 -32.11 -7.63
C ASP A 614 13.28 -30.68 -7.17
N CYS A 615 14.31 -30.07 -7.75
CA CYS A 615 14.80 -28.73 -7.39
C CYS A 615 14.23 -27.64 -8.28
N PHE A 616 13.68 -26.57 -7.68
CA PHE A 616 13.40 -25.33 -8.42
C PHE A 616 14.72 -24.58 -8.67
N ILE A 617 15.08 -24.42 -9.94
CA ILE A 617 16.28 -23.71 -10.36
C ILE A 617 15.83 -22.42 -11.06
N PRO A 618 15.88 -21.27 -10.37
CA PRO A 618 15.48 -20.01 -10.98
C PRO A 618 16.32 -19.72 -12.23
N PRO A 619 15.70 -19.18 -13.30
CA PRO A 619 16.40 -18.71 -14.50
C PRO A 619 17.70 -17.95 -14.18
N TYR A 620 17.64 -16.92 -13.34
CA TYR A 620 18.81 -16.11 -13.01
C TYR A 620 19.88 -16.86 -12.18
N PHE A 621 19.49 -17.84 -11.37
CA PHE A 621 20.41 -18.69 -10.59
C PHE A 621 21.26 -19.55 -11.54
N PHE A 622 20.60 -20.18 -12.51
CA PHE A 622 21.24 -20.92 -13.58
C PHE A 622 22.18 -20.04 -14.42
N ARG A 623 21.69 -18.87 -14.83
CA ARG A 623 22.42 -17.88 -15.63
C ARG A 623 23.71 -17.44 -14.95
N ASN A 624 23.68 -17.12 -13.66
CA ASN A 624 24.85 -16.61 -12.94
C ASN A 624 25.94 -17.67 -12.77
N ILE A 625 25.56 -18.93 -12.56
CA ILE A 625 26.51 -20.04 -12.44
C ILE A 625 27.13 -20.35 -13.81
N ILE A 626 26.34 -20.43 -14.89
CA ILE A 626 26.87 -20.61 -16.24
C ILE A 626 27.81 -19.46 -16.64
N LEU A 627 27.44 -18.20 -16.34
CA LEU A 627 28.29 -17.04 -16.63
C LEU A 627 29.58 -17.04 -15.81
N SER A 628 29.53 -17.49 -14.54
CA SER A 628 30.70 -17.69 -13.69
C SER A 628 31.64 -18.74 -14.28
N LEU A 629 31.10 -19.90 -14.67
CA LEU A 629 31.85 -21.00 -15.28
C LEU A 629 32.42 -20.63 -16.66
N TYR A 630 31.67 -19.88 -17.47
CA TYR A 630 32.11 -19.36 -18.77
C TYR A 630 33.27 -18.36 -18.62
N LYS A 631 33.19 -17.44 -17.64
CA LYS A 631 34.27 -16.48 -17.36
C LYS A 631 35.55 -17.15 -16.86
N ASN A 632 35.45 -18.32 -16.23
CA ASN A 632 36.61 -19.09 -15.76
C ASN A 632 37.36 -19.85 -16.87
N LYS A 633 36.96 -19.72 -18.15
CA LYS A 633 37.66 -20.12 -19.39
C LYS A 633 38.20 -21.56 -19.54
N SER A 634 38.16 -22.41 -18.51
CA SER A 634 38.81 -23.73 -18.52
C SER A 634 37.87 -24.93 -18.68
N ILE A 635 36.54 -24.73 -18.80
CA ILE A 635 35.58 -25.85 -18.69
C ILE A 635 34.51 -25.89 -19.81
N ILE A 636 34.16 -24.79 -20.50
CA ILE A 636 32.97 -24.79 -21.38
C ILE A 636 33.20 -24.02 -22.70
N ASN A 637 32.93 -24.68 -23.84
CA ASN A 637 32.83 -24.06 -25.17
C ASN A 637 31.35 -23.96 -25.56
N ILE A 638 30.68 -22.84 -25.24
CA ILE A 638 29.27 -22.61 -25.60
C ILE A 638 29.19 -21.99 -26.99
N VAL A 639 28.45 -22.62 -27.91
CA VAL A 639 28.25 -22.08 -29.26
C VAL A 639 27.27 -20.90 -29.19
N ASN A 640 27.73 -19.75 -29.71
CA ASN A 640 26.97 -18.51 -29.92
C ASN A 640 26.39 -17.80 -28.66
N PRO A 641 27.25 -17.22 -27.79
CA PRO A 641 26.87 -16.59 -26.52
C PRO A 641 26.18 -15.22 -26.61
N LYS A 642 26.01 -14.67 -27.82
CA LYS A 642 25.39 -13.34 -28.05
C LYS A 642 23.90 -13.40 -28.38
N ASP A 643 23.40 -14.49 -28.97
CA ASP A 643 21.96 -14.73 -29.20
C ASP A 643 21.22 -15.16 -27.92
N THR A 644 21.98 -15.52 -26.89
CA THR A 644 21.50 -16.03 -25.60
C THR A 644 20.73 -14.99 -24.79
N TYR A 645 20.93 -13.70 -25.07
CA TYR A 645 20.21 -12.60 -24.41
C TYR A 645 18.79 -12.43 -24.96
N THR A 646 18.61 -12.72 -26.25
CA THR A 646 17.40 -12.39 -27.00
C THR A 646 16.43 -13.56 -27.06
N GLN A 647 16.92 -14.80 -27.17
CA GLN A 647 16.06 -15.97 -27.25
C GLN A 647 15.36 -16.33 -25.93
N TRP A 648 15.91 -15.94 -24.77
CA TRP A 648 15.28 -16.28 -23.49
C TRP A 648 14.12 -15.35 -23.08
N ASN A 649 14.18 -14.07 -23.44
CA ASN A 649 13.03 -13.18 -23.26
C ASN A 649 11.82 -13.64 -24.10
N ILE A 650 12.07 -14.31 -25.22
CA ILE A 650 11.02 -14.79 -26.13
C ILE A 650 10.40 -16.12 -25.64
N SER A 651 11.16 -17.00 -24.96
CA SER A 651 10.61 -18.26 -24.43
C SER A 651 10.02 -18.17 -23.02
N LEU A 652 10.14 -17.01 -22.34
CA LEU A 652 9.43 -16.70 -21.08
C LEU A 652 8.11 -15.97 -21.33
N LEU A 653 7.87 -15.52 -22.57
CA LEU A 653 6.64 -14.87 -23.02
C LEU A 653 5.70 -15.83 -23.78
N ASN A 654 6.12 -17.07 -24.02
CA ASN A 654 5.33 -18.19 -24.55
C ASN A 654 5.39 -19.35 -23.57
#